data_AF-A0A942MP54-F1
#
_entry.id   AF-A0A942MP54-F1
#
_cell.length_a   1.000
_cell.length_b   1.000
_cell.length_c   1.000
_cell.angle_alpha   90.00
_cell.angle_beta   90.00
_cell.angle_gamma   90.00
#
_symmetry.space_group_name_H-M   'P 1'
#
loop_
_entity.id
_entity.type
_entity.pdbx_description
1 polymer ?
#
loop_
_entity_poly.entity_id
_entity_poly.type
_entity_poly.pdbx_seq_one_letter_code
_entity_poly.pdbx_strand_id
1 'polypeptide(L)'
;MTTFFEALYSNCENGWVSTWTLQDKRTMWHPVKSHEQALEHALKLTKEKAYDIYFGVGLRKKNLGQWKRGNSETVITIPALWVDIDIAGESHKKTSLPPTLEAAIKLIKEFPLLPSALIHSGYGLHGYWILKEPWEFESNDERQEAQILLKSLEQTIRYYAGQKGWDIDPTADLARVLRIPGTYNYKQKEAKKVEILELNDNRYNPSEFEEYLIDQQLSMDLKQPSKGEQSTSVAKKNGKAAANAKLPFAYNRPDSIGDAEDYDYGPAALILENCYFIKHCQKHPTTLSEPEWYAMVSNVARGEGGMELVHELSSPYPGYSHKETDRKIEHALNNGYPHTCEYIQNELGFDCPEAGAMCTVTAPVGHCLSILSGAKSKTKSINKDNAFSPEIIGALAVLKKDDPISYANIKQELKGKVNLNDMEKAVKHQMMKNQKLRLIKEQEQTQTLDDVMPNIPLKNLRLPYQWSFSENGIWQMKKVKAGETEGICACPVPVILTKRLRNIDSGEEKIELAYYRDKRWHHITAPRATVFNRQGLIQLGNRGLPVSSENARYLIDFLFDLERENLNVLPLQQSLSRMGWISSTKFIPGSHDGIELDADGGTGEATLAHGYRESGTLTDWINDIKPLLKYPIARFMLAASFAGPMLKIFNQRVYFIHNWGPSRGGKTAALKAALSVWGEPEVIMANFNSTRVGLERLAAFYSDLPLGVDERQVVGDKQGLIESLVYMLGMGKGKTRGSKGGGTQKMNFWRTIVLTTGEQPLSSDSSSTGIKTRVAEIYGLPIPDENLARKTHDTTKENFGTAGVAFIKRLIQEATNNMDEIKEYYTKTKEAIAVHFADNVSSHIDLVTATCLADYYANQWIFDKDENTAAKEAAALAETILSYLESALESDESNRAYEYIISWYYVHKSYFGGDAREQYGHTDGNKLYVYPTAFDKAMKEGGFSSTRILRDWAEQGIIDTETRANKKRFKVRKWDPETQSQKYYVALKLQVT
;
A
#
# COMPACT_ATOMS: atom_id res chain seq x y z
N MET A 1 -36.89 -9.90 -20.90
CA MET A 1 -35.58 -10.57 -21.01
C MET A 1 -34.61 -9.53 -21.51
N THR A 2 -33.90 -8.92 -20.57
CA THR A 2 -32.90 -7.88 -20.84
C THR A 2 -31.83 -8.44 -21.77
N THR A 3 -31.57 -7.78 -22.89
CA THR A 3 -30.52 -8.24 -23.82
C THR A 3 -29.15 -8.15 -23.15
N PHE A 4 -28.16 -8.95 -23.55
CA PHE A 4 -26.79 -8.88 -23.01
C PHE A 4 -26.18 -7.45 -23.11
N PHE A 5 -26.50 -6.71 -24.18
CA PHE A 5 -26.06 -5.33 -24.35
C PHE A 5 -26.78 -4.37 -23.41
N GLU A 6 -28.07 -4.57 -23.17
CA GLU A 6 -28.84 -3.80 -22.21
C GLU A 6 -28.36 -4.07 -20.76
N ALA A 7 -27.98 -5.30 -20.43
CA ALA A 7 -27.36 -5.62 -19.13
C ALA A 7 -26.02 -4.91 -18.92
N LEU A 8 -25.21 -4.72 -19.98
CA LEU A 8 -23.92 -4.04 -19.91
C LEU A 8 -24.05 -2.51 -19.92
N TYR A 9 -24.89 -1.95 -20.78
CA TYR A 9 -24.82 -0.53 -21.14
C TYR A 9 -25.98 0.33 -20.66
N SER A 10 -27.02 -0.24 -20.03
CA SER A 10 -28.20 0.51 -19.55
C SER A 10 -27.87 1.64 -18.56
N ASN A 11 -26.82 1.47 -17.76
CA ASN A 11 -26.37 2.48 -16.79
C ASN A 11 -25.28 3.42 -17.34
N CYS A 12 -24.90 3.31 -18.63
CA CYS A 12 -23.88 4.16 -19.23
C CYS A 12 -24.50 5.41 -19.88
N GLU A 13 -24.16 6.59 -19.39
CA GLU A 13 -24.76 7.84 -19.90
C GLU A 13 -24.07 8.36 -21.17
N ASN A 14 -22.75 8.20 -21.27
CA ASN A 14 -21.94 8.83 -22.31
C ASN A 14 -20.95 7.83 -22.96
N GLY A 15 -20.57 8.10 -24.21
CA GLY A 15 -19.55 7.35 -24.94
C GLY A 15 -20.06 6.57 -26.15
N TRP A 16 -19.11 5.91 -26.82
CA TRP A 16 -19.34 5.16 -28.07
C TRP A 16 -18.86 3.72 -27.93
N VAL A 17 -19.73 2.76 -28.28
CA VAL A 17 -19.42 1.34 -28.39
C VAL A 17 -18.97 1.01 -29.81
N SER A 18 -17.94 0.18 -29.94
CA SER A 18 -17.40 -0.24 -31.24
C SER A 18 -17.80 -1.67 -31.57
N THR A 19 -18.28 -1.93 -32.79
CA THR A 19 -18.31 -3.26 -33.39
C THR A 19 -17.23 -3.36 -34.47
N TRP A 20 -16.56 -4.51 -34.56
CA TRP A 20 -15.43 -4.72 -35.47
C TRP A 20 -15.58 -6.03 -36.23
N THR A 21 -15.31 -5.99 -37.52
CA THR A 21 -15.41 -7.12 -38.45
C THR A 21 -14.02 -7.58 -38.86
N LEU A 22 -13.73 -8.88 -38.73
CA LEU A 22 -12.40 -9.44 -39.01
C LEU A 22 -12.04 -9.41 -40.50
N GLN A 23 -13.03 -9.69 -41.36
CA GLN A 23 -12.87 -9.93 -42.79
C GLN A 23 -12.41 -8.67 -43.55
N ASP A 24 -13.06 -7.54 -43.29
CA ASP A 24 -12.76 -6.24 -43.93
C ASP A 24 -12.05 -5.27 -42.99
N LYS A 25 -11.78 -5.70 -41.74
CA LYS A 25 -11.10 -4.93 -40.67
C LYS A 25 -11.76 -3.59 -40.36
N ARG A 26 -13.06 -3.45 -40.61
CA ARG A 26 -13.81 -2.22 -40.35
C ARG A 26 -14.29 -2.12 -38.92
N THR A 27 -14.30 -0.91 -38.39
CA THR A 27 -14.86 -0.57 -37.08
C THR A 27 -16.10 0.30 -37.29
N MET A 28 -17.20 -0.02 -36.62
CA MET A 28 -18.41 0.77 -36.63
C MET A 28 -18.67 1.26 -35.21
N TRP A 29 -19.00 2.53 -35.09
CA TRP A 29 -19.17 3.20 -33.80
C TRP A 29 -20.63 3.59 -33.63
N HIS A 30 -21.21 3.19 -32.50
CA HIS A 30 -22.58 3.49 -32.14
C HIS A 30 -22.56 4.26 -30.81
N PRO A 31 -23.35 5.34 -30.64
CA PRO A 31 -23.52 5.97 -29.33
C PRO A 31 -24.04 4.93 -28.33
N VAL A 32 -23.56 4.98 -27.09
CA VAL A 32 -23.94 3.99 -26.07
C VAL A 32 -25.45 4.00 -25.79
N LYS A 33 -26.10 5.17 -25.87
CA LYS A 33 -27.57 5.33 -25.78
C LYS A 33 -28.35 4.60 -26.89
N SER A 34 -27.66 4.13 -27.93
CA SER A 34 -28.22 3.36 -29.04
C SER A 34 -27.53 2.01 -29.18
N HIS A 35 -27.10 1.40 -28.06
CA HIS A 35 -26.41 0.10 -28.03
C HIS A 35 -27.20 -1.03 -28.73
N GLU A 36 -28.53 -0.95 -28.75
CA GLU A 36 -29.39 -1.91 -29.47
C GLU A 36 -29.12 -1.91 -30.97
N GLN A 37 -28.89 -0.74 -31.57
CA GLN A 37 -28.56 -0.63 -33.00
C GLN A 37 -27.20 -1.27 -33.31
N ALA A 38 -26.25 -1.24 -32.36
CA ALA A 38 -24.96 -1.92 -32.51
C ALA A 38 -25.15 -3.45 -32.58
N LEU A 39 -26.05 -3.99 -31.75
CA LEU A 39 -26.41 -5.41 -31.75
C LEU A 39 -27.16 -5.80 -33.02
N GLU A 40 -28.20 -5.05 -33.39
CA GLU A 40 -28.98 -5.30 -34.62
C GLU A 40 -28.09 -5.30 -35.86
N HIS A 41 -27.18 -4.33 -35.97
CA HIS A 41 -26.26 -4.25 -37.09
C HIS A 41 -25.30 -5.44 -37.13
N ALA A 42 -24.77 -5.87 -35.99
CA ALA A 42 -23.94 -7.07 -35.90
C ALA A 42 -24.72 -8.32 -36.33
N LEU A 43 -25.95 -8.51 -35.84
CA LEU A 43 -26.81 -9.65 -36.20
C LEU A 43 -27.21 -9.65 -37.68
N LYS A 44 -27.32 -8.47 -38.31
CA LYS A 44 -27.52 -8.36 -39.75
C LYS A 44 -26.28 -8.78 -40.54
N LEU A 45 -25.12 -8.23 -40.19
CA LEU A 45 -23.86 -8.48 -40.90
C LEU A 45 -23.41 -9.94 -40.80
N THR A 46 -23.56 -10.58 -39.65
CA THR A 46 -23.20 -12.00 -39.49
C THR A 46 -24.08 -12.89 -40.37
N LYS A 47 -25.37 -12.56 -40.55
CA LYS A 47 -26.32 -13.34 -41.36
C LYS A 47 -26.12 -13.11 -42.85
N GLU A 48 -25.96 -11.86 -43.27
CA GLU A 48 -25.90 -11.49 -44.70
C GLU A 48 -24.52 -11.73 -45.32
N LYS A 49 -23.44 -11.59 -44.54
CA LYS A 49 -22.06 -11.60 -45.07
C LYS A 49 -21.17 -12.70 -44.51
N ALA A 50 -21.66 -13.50 -43.55
CA ALA A 50 -20.87 -14.50 -42.83
C ALA A 50 -19.58 -13.92 -42.22
N TYR A 51 -19.68 -12.73 -41.61
CA TYR A 51 -18.54 -12.05 -40.99
C TYR A 51 -18.36 -12.45 -39.52
N ASP A 52 -17.10 -12.49 -39.10
CA ASP A 52 -16.69 -12.64 -37.71
C ASP A 52 -16.71 -11.28 -37.03
N ILE A 53 -17.67 -11.10 -36.13
CA ILE A 53 -17.95 -9.81 -35.50
C ILE A 53 -17.58 -9.83 -34.02
N TYR A 54 -16.96 -8.75 -33.60
CA TYR A 54 -16.53 -8.50 -32.24
C TYR A 54 -17.04 -7.13 -31.77
N PHE A 55 -17.10 -6.90 -30.46
CA PHE A 55 -17.34 -5.58 -29.90
C PHE A 55 -16.27 -5.25 -28.86
N GLY A 56 -15.97 -3.95 -28.71
CA GLY A 56 -15.13 -3.47 -27.62
C GLY A 56 -15.99 -3.23 -26.40
N VAL A 57 -15.62 -3.84 -25.27
CA VAL A 57 -16.39 -3.74 -24.02
C VAL A 57 -16.29 -2.33 -23.42
N GLY A 58 -15.11 -1.70 -23.50
CA GLY A 58 -14.90 -0.32 -23.06
C GLY A 58 -15.43 0.74 -24.04
N LEU A 59 -16.00 1.83 -23.50
CA LEU A 59 -16.55 2.95 -24.26
C LEU A 59 -15.51 4.03 -24.54
N ARG A 60 -15.64 4.71 -25.68
CA ARG A 60 -14.71 5.76 -26.13
C ARG A 60 -15.40 7.12 -26.15
N LYS A 61 -14.62 8.18 -25.94
CA LYS A 61 -15.14 9.57 -25.90
C LYS A 61 -15.79 10.02 -27.20
N LYS A 62 -15.29 9.53 -28.34
CA LYS A 62 -15.76 9.92 -29.67
C LYS A 62 -15.67 8.76 -30.66
N ASN A 63 -16.42 8.87 -31.75
CA ASN A 63 -16.25 8.05 -32.93
C ASN A 63 -14.85 8.28 -33.54
N LEU A 64 -14.04 7.22 -33.63
CA LEU A 64 -12.65 7.26 -34.13
C LEU A 64 -12.52 6.99 -35.63
N GLY A 65 -13.64 6.85 -36.33
CA GLY A 65 -13.72 6.51 -37.75
C GLY A 65 -13.64 5.01 -38.03
N GLN A 66 -13.85 4.66 -39.30
CA GLN A 66 -14.12 3.28 -39.71
C GLN A 66 -12.91 2.33 -39.73
N TRP A 67 -11.71 2.83 -39.50
CA TRP A 67 -10.44 2.07 -39.58
C TRP A 67 -9.67 2.03 -38.26
N LYS A 68 -10.20 2.65 -37.19
CA LYS A 68 -9.54 2.72 -35.88
C LYS A 68 -10.48 2.21 -34.80
N ARG A 69 -10.02 1.18 -34.07
CA ARG A 69 -10.67 0.63 -32.87
C ARG A 69 -10.38 1.41 -31.59
N GLY A 70 -9.34 2.24 -31.61
CA GLY A 70 -8.76 2.83 -30.40
C GLY A 70 -7.80 1.87 -29.68
N ASN A 71 -7.05 2.41 -28.75
CA ASN A 71 -6.20 1.68 -27.80
C ASN A 71 -6.76 1.86 -26.38
N SER A 72 -6.13 1.26 -25.37
CA SER A 72 -6.59 1.38 -23.98
C SER A 72 -6.65 2.82 -23.48
N GLU A 73 -5.74 3.71 -23.92
CA GLU A 73 -5.73 5.14 -23.57
C GLU A 73 -6.96 5.89 -24.09
N THR A 74 -7.60 5.42 -25.16
CA THR A 74 -8.82 6.04 -25.69
C THR A 74 -10.10 5.61 -24.97
N VAL A 75 -10.03 4.61 -24.09
CA VAL A 75 -11.18 4.14 -23.30
C VAL A 75 -11.44 5.13 -22.17
N ILE A 76 -12.70 5.53 -22.02
CA ILE A 76 -13.16 6.47 -20.98
C ILE A 76 -14.09 5.84 -19.97
N THR A 77 -14.69 4.68 -20.27
CA THR A 77 -15.62 4.00 -19.37
C THR A 77 -15.56 2.49 -19.59
N ILE A 78 -15.62 1.70 -18.53
CA ILE A 78 -15.89 0.25 -18.62
C ILE A 78 -17.16 -0.14 -17.84
N PRO A 79 -18.08 -0.92 -18.45
CA PRO A 79 -19.29 -1.38 -17.76
C PRO A 79 -19.11 -2.67 -16.95
N ALA A 80 -18.02 -3.41 -17.18
CA ALA A 80 -17.78 -4.73 -16.63
C ALA A 80 -16.28 -5.04 -16.59
N LEU A 81 -15.89 -6.01 -15.77
CA LEU A 81 -14.63 -6.75 -15.95
C LEU A 81 -14.90 -8.01 -16.78
N TRP A 82 -13.89 -8.50 -17.49
CA TRP A 82 -14.05 -9.66 -18.38
C TRP A 82 -12.82 -10.56 -18.43
N VAL A 83 -13.04 -11.82 -18.79
CA VAL A 83 -11.98 -12.81 -19.06
C VAL A 83 -12.36 -13.60 -20.32
N ASP A 84 -11.36 -13.94 -21.13
CA ASP A 84 -11.47 -14.74 -22.36
C ASP A 84 -10.71 -16.07 -22.16
N ILE A 85 -11.42 -17.19 -22.18
CA ILE A 85 -10.85 -18.53 -21.96
C ILE A 85 -11.02 -19.39 -23.20
N ASP A 86 -9.91 -19.76 -23.83
CA ASP A 86 -9.90 -20.73 -24.93
C ASP A 86 -10.13 -22.16 -24.41
N ILE A 87 -10.93 -22.95 -25.15
CA ILE A 87 -11.19 -24.37 -24.84
C ILE A 87 -10.36 -25.24 -25.80
N ALA A 88 -9.80 -26.34 -25.29
CA ALA A 88 -9.01 -27.27 -26.09
C ALA A 88 -9.86 -27.87 -27.23
N GLY A 89 -9.31 -27.90 -28.44
CA GLY A 89 -9.95 -28.45 -29.62
C GLY A 89 -9.20 -28.08 -30.89
N GLU A 90 -9.71 -28.50 -32.05
CA GLU A 90 -9.06 -28.28 -33.36
C GLU A 90 -8.79 -26.79 -33.70
N SER A 91 -9.47 -25.86 -33.01
CA SER A 91 -9.31 -24.40 -33.16
C SER A 91 -8.08 -23.81 -32.48
N HIS A 92 -7.45 -24.53 -31.54
CA HIS A 92 -6.33 -24.05 -30.72
C HIS A 92 -5.17 -25.05 -30.78
N LYS A 93 -3.98 -24.58 -31.21
CA LYS A 93 -2.77 -25.43 -31.31
C LYS A 93 -2.20 -25.86 -29.94
N LYS A 94 -2.71 -25.29 -28.86
CA LYS A 94 -2.23 -25.45 -27.49
C LYS A 94 -3.01 -26.60 -26.83
N THR A 95 -2.31 -27.61 -26.34
CA THR A 95 -2.91 -28.79 -25.69
C THR A 95 -3.16 -28.60 -24.20
N SER A 96 -2.53 -27.60 -23.58
CA SER A 96 -2.68 -27.23 -22.17
C SER A 96 -3.82 -26.22 -21.97
N LEU A 97 -5.04 -26.56 -22.38
CA LEU A 97 -6.25 -25.74 -22.22
C LEU A 97 -7.34 -26.55 -21.52
N PRO A 98 -8.38 -25.91 -20.94
CA PRO A 98 -9.55 -26.63 -20.44
C PRO A 98 -10.11 -27.59 -21.51
N PRO A 99 -10.28 -28.88 -21.21
CA PRO A 99 -10.61 -29.89 -22.21
C PRO A 99 -12.06 -29.85 -22.71
N THR A 100 -12.97 -29.26 -21.94
CA THR A 100 -14.39 -29.12 -22.29
C THR A 100 -14.96 -27.77 -21.85
N LEU A 101 -16.14 -27.42 -22.36
CA LEU A 101 -16.87 -26.23 -21.95
C LEU A 101 -17.23 -26.27 -20.46
N GLU A 102 -17.66 -27.43 -19.95
CA GLU A 102 -17.99 -27.63 -18.54
C GLU A 102 -16.77 -27.41 -17.65
N ALA A 103 -15.58 -27.83 -18.10
CA ALA A 103 -14.33 -27.59 -17.38
C ALA A 103 -13.99 -26.09 -17.31
N ALA A 104 -14.20 -25.34 -18.39
CA ALA A 104 -14.02 -23.89 -18.40
C ALA A 104 -15.04 -23.15 -17.52
N ILE A 105 -16.31 -23.58 -17.52
CA ILE A 105 -17.35 -23.03 -16.64
C ILE A 105 -17.01 -23.29 -15.18
N LYS A 106 -16.60 -24.53 -14.85
CA LYS A 106 -16.20 -24.89 -13.49
C LYS A 106 -15.01 -24.04 -13.02
N LEU A 107 -14.02 -23.82 -13.89
CA LEU A 107 -12.88 -22.96 -13.60
C LEU A 107 -13.29 -21.52 -13.28
N ILE A 108 -14.12 -20.88 -14.11
CA ILE A 108 -14.57 -19.51 -13.84
C ILE A 108 -15.38 -19.46 -12.53
N LYS A 109 -16.22 -20.46 -12.27
CA LYS A 109 -17.04 -20.53 -11.04
C LYS A 109 -16.26 -20.94 -9.79
N GLU A 110 -15.00 -21.32 -9.90
CA GLU A 110 -14.10 -21.46 -8.75
C GLU A 110 -13.68 -20.09 -8.19
N PHE A 111 -13.81 -19.01 -8.98
CA PHE A 111 -13.65 -17.65 -8.46
C PHE A 111 -14.81 -17.29 -7.51
N PRO A 112 -14.54 -16.76 -6.30
CA PRO A 112 -15.58 -16.55 -5.29
C PRO A 112 -16.71 -15.59 -5.69
N LEU A 113 -16.44 -14.63 -6.58
CA LEU A 113 -17.47 -13.80 -7.18
C LEU A 113 -17.97 -14.49 -8.45
N LEU A 114 -19.24 -14.90 -8.46
CA LEU A 114 -19.83 -15.55 -9.63
C LEU A 114 -19.93 -14.57 -10.81
N PRO A 115 -19.73 -15.01 -12.06
CA PRO A 115 -19.89 -14.13 -13.22
C PRO A 115 -21.35 -13.66 -13.36
N SER A 116 -21.53 -12.41 -13.77
CA SER A 116 -22.83 -11.84 -14.15
C SER A 116 -23.34 -12.42 -15.48
N ALA A 117 -22.43 -12.76 -16.38
CA ALA A 117 -22.75 -13.42 -17.63
C ALA A 117 -21.65 -14.38 -18.09
N LEU A 118 -22.05 -15.50 -18.69
CA LEU A 118 -21.19 -16.46 -19.36
C LEU A 118 -21.61 -16.60 -20.82
N ILE A 119 -20.69 -16.33 -21.74
CA ILE A 119 -20.94 -16.37 -23.18
C ILE A 119 -20.04 -17.43 -23.81
N HIS A 120 -20.64 -18.40 -24.49
CA HIS A 120 -19.90 -19.34 -25.33
C HIS A 120 -19.54 -18.66 -26.65
N SER A 121 -18.25 -18.47 -26.92
CA SER A 121 -17.76 -17.81 -28.14
C SER A 121 -17.74 -18.73 -29.37
N GLY A 122 -18.18 -19.98 -29.22
CA GLY A 122 -18.12 -21.07 -30.18
C GLY A 122 -16.95 -22.02 -29.93
N TYR A 123 -15.80 -21.50 -29.50
CA TYR A 123 -14.58 -22.28 -29.21
C TYR A 123 -13.90 -21.89 -27.89
N GLY A 124 -14.54 -21.02 -27.12
CA GLY A 124 -14.05 -20.50 -25.85
C GLY A 124 -15.21 -19.97 -25.01
N LEU A 125 -14.87 -19.45 -23.85
CA LEU A 125 -15.80 -18.95 -22.85
C LEU A 125 -15.39 -17.53 -22.47
N HIS A 126 -16.33 -16.58 -22.61
CA HIS A 126 -16.19 -15.26 -22.03
C HIS A 126 -16.93 -15.20 -20.70
N GLY A 127 -16.24 -14.77 -19.65
CA GLY A 127 -16.86 -14.41 -18.37
C GLY A 127 -16.95 -12.90 -18.23
N TYR A 128 -18.09 -12.40 -17.77
CA TYR A 128 -18.31 -10.98 -17.48
C TYR A 128 -18.77 -10.80 -16.05
N TRP A 129 -18.19 -9.82 -15.36
CA TRP A 129 -18.68 -9.32 -14.09
C TRP A 129 -19.10 -7.86 -14.27
N ILE A 130 -20.40 -7.65 -14.36
CA ILE A 130 -20.98 -6.34 -14.67
C ILE A 130 -20.90 -5.46 -13.42
N LEU A 131 -20.45 -4.21 -13.59
CA LEU A 131 -20.32 -3.28 -12.48
C LEU A 131 -21.68 -2.69 -12.09
N LYS A 132 -21.84 -2.37 -10.80
CA LYS A 132 -23.06 -1.72 -10.28
C LYS A 132 -23.25 -0.33 -10.91
N GLU A 133 -22.16 0.41 -10.99
CA GLU A 133 -22.04 1.68 -11.70
C GLU A 133 -20.90 1.54 -12.72
N PRO A 134 -21.09 1.94 -13.99
CA PRO A 134 -20.01 1.92 -14.97
C PRO A 134 -18.84 2.77 -14.48
N TRP A 135 -17.63 2.24 -14.62
CA TRP A 135 -16.45 2.94 -14.16
C TRP A 135 -16.00 3.94 -15.23
N GLU A 136 -16.41 5.20 -15.06
CA GLU A 136 -15.98 6.34 -15.88
C GLU A 136 -14.61 6.84 -15.39
N PHE A 137 -13.71 7.18 -16.31
CA PHE A 137 -12.35 7.62 -16.01
C PHE A 137 -12.22 9.13 -16.19
N GLU A 138 -12.04 9.86 -15.09
CA GLU A 138 -11.78 11.30 -15.08
C GLU A 138 -10.29 11.63 -15.29
N SER A 139 -9.41 10.67 -14.98
CA SER A 139 -7.96 10.81 -15.07
C SER A 139 -7.29 9.61 -15.78
N ASN A 140 -6.00 9.75 -16.11
CA ASN A 140 -5.19 8.63 -16.59
C ASN A 140 -4.94 7.59 -15.48
N ASP A 141 -4.93 8.02 -14.22
CA ASP A 141 -4.64 7.17 -13.07
C ASP A 141 -5.81 6.18 -12.83
N GLU A 142 -7.05 6.64 -12.85
CA GLU A 142 -8.24 5.78 -12.73
C GLU A 142 -8.31 4.73 -13.85
N ARG A 143 -7.94 5.13 -15.08
CA ARG A 143 -7.86 4.20 -16.21
C ARG A 143 -6.77 3.13 -15.96
N GLN A 144 -5.64 3.52 -15.39
CA GLN A 144 -4.57 2.60 -15.04
C GLN A 144 -4.99 1.64 -13.92
N GLU A 145 -5.75 2.11 -12.93
CA GLU A 145 -6.31 1.28 -11.86
C GLU A 145 -7.26 0.21 -12.42
N ALA A 146 -8.21 0.60 -13.29
CA ALA A 146 -9.10 -0.35 -13.95
C ALA A 146 -8.33 -1.38 -14.80
N GLN A 147 -7.29 -0.95 -15.50
CA GLN A 147 -6.41 -1.83 -16.27
C GLN A 147 -5.62 -2.81 -15.38
N ILE A 148 -5.19 -2.38 -14.20
CA ILE A 148 -4.54 -3.25 -13.20
C ILE A 148 -5.54 -4.27 -12.66
N LEU A 149 -6.76 -3.84 -12.31
CA LEU A 149 -7.78 -4.72 -11.77
C LEU A 149 -8.17 -5.83 -12.75
N LEU A 150 -8.40 -5.48 -14.02
CA LEU A 150 -8.70 -6.43 -15.09
C LEU A 150 -7.56 -7.45 -15.28
N LYS A 151 -6.30 -7.00 -15.23
CA LYS A 151 -5.12 -7.87 -15.31
C LYS A 151 -5.03 -8.82 -14.11
N SER A 152 -5.27 -8.32 -12.91
CA SER A 152 -5.22 -9.12 -11.69
C SER A 152 -6.32 -10.18 -11.66
N LEU A 153 -7.54 -9.85 -12.13
CA LEU A 153 -8.63 -10.82 -12.30
C LEU A 153 -8.23 -11.95 -13.25
N GLU A 154 -7.75 -11.61 -14.45
CA GLU A 154 -7.30 -12.61 -15.41
C GLU A 154 -6.14 -13.46 -14.86
N GLN A 155 -5.16 -12.84 -14.19
CA GLN A 155 -4.07 -13.57 -13.56
C GLN A 155 -4.57 -14.56 -12.51
N THR A 156 -5.58 -14.20 -11.73
CA THR A 156 -6.19 -15.07 -10.74
C THR A 156 -6.86 -16.29 -11.37
N ILE A 157 -7.62 -16.08 -12.44
CA ILE A 157 -8.19 -17.19 -13.20
C ILE A 157 -7.11 -18.06 -13.83
N ARG A 158 -6.02 -17.46 -14.35
CA ARG A 158 -4.85 -18.18 -14.89
C ARG A 158 -4.14 -19.01 -13.82
N TYR A 159 -4.09 -18.54 -12.58
CA TYR A 159 -3.55 -19.31 -11.47
C TYR A 159 -4.40 -20.54 -11.14
N TYR A 160 -5.72 -20.41 -11.06
CA TYR A 160 -6.61 -21.56 -10.90
C TYR A 160 -6.50 -22.54 -12.07
N ALA A 161 -6.32 -22.04 -13.28
CA ALA A 161 -6.06 -22.86 -14.47
C ALA A 161 -4.73 -23.61 -14.35
N GLY A 162 -3.68 -22.93 -13.88
CA GLY A 162 -2.34 -23.49 -13.68
C GLY A 162 -2.32 -24.65 -12.68
N GLN A 163 -3.11 -24.58 -11.61
CA GLN A 163 -3.28 -25.69 -10.65
C GLN A 163 -3.86 -26.96 -11.29
N LYS A 164 -4.56 -26.83 -12.42
CA LYS A 164 -5.13 -27.92 -13.20
C LYS A 164 -4.29 -28.29 -14.43
N GLY A 165 -3.10 -27.68 -14.59
CA GLY A 165 -2.21 -27.89 -15.73
C GLY A 165 -2.66 -27.18 -17.02
N TRP A 166 -3.54 -26.18 -16.92
CA TRP A 166 -4.02 -25.39 -18.05
C TRP A 166 -3.34 -24.02 -18.09
N ASP A 167 -3.09 -23.51 -19.30
CA ASP A 167 -2.42 -22.23 -19.55
C ASP A 167 -3.30 -21.35 -20.43
N ILE A 168 -3.99 -20.41 -19.80
CA ILE A 168 -4.86 -19.43 -20.46
C ILE A 168 -4.02 -18.23 -20.93
N ASP A 169 -4.24 -17.77 -22.15
CA ASP A 169 -3.50 -16.67 -22.74
C ASP A 169 -3.87 -15.31 -22.09
N PRO A 170 -2.92 -14.36 -21.99
CA PRO A 170 -3.22 -13.05 -21.43
C PRO A 170 -3.99 -12.18 -22.42
N THR A 171 -5.18 -11.71 -22.02
CA THR A 171 -6.14 -10.95 -22.83
C THR A 171 -6.69 -9.71 -22.13
N ALA A 172 -6.25 -9.43 -20.89
CA ALA A 172 -6.70 -8.32 -20.05
C ALA A 172 -6.17 -6.96 -20.50
N ASP A 173 -6.74 -6.43 -21.59
CA ASP A 173 -6.51 -5.08 -22.13
C ASP A 173 -7.84 -4.32 -22.22
N LEU A 174 -7.90 -3.05 -21.81
CA LEU A 174 -9.16 -2.28 -21.81
C LEU A 174 -9.78 -2.11 -23.21
N ALA A 175 -8.95 -2.15 -24.27
CA ALA A 175 -9.42 -2.09 -25.65
C ALA A 175 -9.69 -3.48 -26.28
N ARG A 176 -9.66 -4.56 -25.49
CA ARG A 176 -9.96 -5.93 -25.95
C ARG A 176 -11.33 -5.98 -26.62
N VAL A 177 -11.40 -6.75 -27.71
CA VAL A 177 -12.65 -7.02 -28.43
C VAL A 177 -13.08 -8.47 -28.24
N LEU A 178 -14.37 -8.68 -27.93
CA LEU A 178 -14.96 -9.99 -27.64
C LEU A 178 -16.13 -10.27 -28.59
N ARG A 179 -16.52 -11.55 -28.73
CA ARG A 179 -17.64 -11.93 -29.62
C ARG A 179 -18.99 -11.49 -29.07
N ILE A 180 -19.89 -11.15 -29.99
CA ILE A 180 -21.25 -10.69 -29.69
C ILE A 180 -22.22 -11.89 -29.66
N PRO A 181 -22.98 -12.12 -28.57
CA PRO A 181 -24.01 -13.15 -28.53
C PRO A 181 -25.05 -13.03 -29.66
N GLY A 182 -25.45 -14.16 -30.23
CA GLY A 182 -26.36 -14.24 -31.38
C GLY A 182 -25.67 -14.14 -32.74
N THR A 183 -24.37 -13.83 -32.80
CA THR A 183 -23.57 -13.91 -34.02
C THR A 183 -22.97 -15.31 -34.22
N TYR A 184 -22.30 -15.54 -35.36
CA TYR A 184 -21.61 -16.79 -35.66
C TYR A 184 -20.09 -16.59 -35.72
N ASN A 185 -19.35 -17.60 -35.27
CA ASN A 185 -17.90 -17.71 -35.34
C ASN A 185 -17.51 -18.59 -36.54
N TYR A 186 -16.89 -18.00 -37.55
CA TYR A 186 -16.54 -18.61 -38.83
C TYR A 186 -15.05 -18.99 -38.93
N LYS A 187 -14.34 -19.09 -37.79
CA LYS A 187 -12.90 -19.39 -37.74
C LYS A 187 -12.55 -20.80 -38.27
N GLN A 188 -13.50 -21.73 -38.28
CA GLN A 188 -13.37 -23.07 -38.88
C GLN A 188 -14.41 -23.31 -39.99
N LYS A 189 -14.33 -24.48 -40.64
CA LYS A 189 -15.26 -24.88 -41.72
C LYS A 189 -16.72 -24.91 -41.27
N GLU A 190 -16.99 -25.24 -40.01
CA GLU A 190 -18.34 -25.23 -39.44
C GLU A 190 -18.54 -23.97 -38.60
N ALA A 191 -19.55 -23.17 -38.93
CA ALA A 191 -19.86 -21.94 -38.22
C ALA A 191 -20.54 -22.25 -36.88
N LYS A 192 -19.94 -21.82 -35.77
CA LYS A 192 -20.52 -22.02 -34.44
C LYS A 192 -21.23 -20.78 -33.95
N LYS A 193 -22.43 -20.94 -33.42
CA LYS A 193 -23.20 -19.84 -32.85
C LYS A 193 -22.58 -19.37 -31.54
N VAL A 194 -22.54 -18.05 -31.34
CA VAL A 194 -22.14 -17.42 -30.08
C VAL A 194 -23.38 -17.36 -29.18
N GLU A 195 -23.34 -18.03 -28.04
CA GLU A 195 -24.53 -18.27 -27.21
C GLU A 195 -24.35 -17.74 -25.79
N ILE A 196 -25.43 -17.19 -25.23
CA ILE A 196 -25.50 -16.85 -23.82
C ILE A 196 -25.77 -18.14 -23.05
N LEU A 197 -24.83 -18.55 -22.21
CA LEU A 197 -24.97 -19.71 -21.33
C LEU A 197 -25.65 -19.32 -20.01
N GLU A 198 -25.26 -18.16 -19.48
CA GLU A 198 -25.80 -17.62 -18.23
C GLU A 198 -25.84 -16.09 -18.34
N LEU A 199 -26.93 -15.48 -17.86
CA LEU A 199 -27.06 -14.05 -17.64
C LEU A 199 -27.91 -13.86 -16.39
N ASN A 200 -27.36 -13.22 -15.37
CA ASN A 200 -27.99 -13.02 -14.07
C ASN A 200 -27.86 -11.56 -13.61
N ASP A 201 -28.51 -11.23 -12.48
CA ASP A 201 -28.61 -9.87 -11.96
C ASP A 201 -27.44 -9.49 -11.04
N ASN A 202 -26.40 -10.31 -10.92
CA ASN A 202 -25.24 -9.98 -10.09
C ASN A 202 -24.54 -8.73 -10.64
N ARG A 203 -24.29 -7.76 -9.77
CA ARG A 203 -23.58 -6.51 -10.09
C ARG A 203 -22.56 -6.22 -8.99
N TYR A 204 -21.37 -5.78 -9.37
CA TYR A 204 -20.22 -5.69 -8.47
C TYR A 204 -19.65 -4.27 -8.40
N ASN A 205 -19.09 -3.91 -7.25
CA ASN A 205 -18.18 -2.77 -7.17
C ASN A 205 -16.74 -3.24 -7.43
N PRO A 206 -15.88 -2.44 -8.08
CA PRO A 206 -14.49 -2.80 -8.33
C PRO A 206 -13.73 -3.29 -7.09
N SER A 207 -13.98 -2.69 -5.93
CA SER A 207 -13.33 -3.04 -4.67
C SER A 207 -13.65 -4.46 -4.16
N GLU A 208 -14.76 -5.07 -4.60
CA GLU A 208 -15.15 -6.43 -4.16
C GLU A 208 -14.21 -7.51 -4.72
N PHE A 209 -13.55 -7.23 -5.84
CA PHE A 209 -12.61 -8.18 -6.44
C PHE A 209 -11.33 -8.30 -5.62
N GLU A 210 -10.86 -7.19 -5.01
CA GLU A 210 -9.54 -7.07 -4.37
C GLU A 210 -9.24 -8.16 -3.32
N GLU A 211 -10.27 -8.66 -2.62
CA GLU A 211 -10.13 -9.70 -1.60
C GLU A 211 -9.75 -11.07 -2.17
N TYR A 212 -10.08 -11.32 -3.43
CA TYR A 212 -9.97 -12.63 -4.08
C TYR A 212 -8.84 -12.71 -5.11
N LEU A 213 -8.19 -11.58 -5.40
CA LEU A 213 -7.12 -11.50 -6.39
C LEU A 213 -5.77 -11.97 -5.81
N ILE A 214 -5.05 -12.77 -6.58
CA ILE A 214 -3.65 -13.13 -6.27
C ILE A 214 -2.69 -11.98 -6.57
N ASP A 215 -1.61 -11.95 -5.80
CA ASP A 215 -0.60 -10.88 -5.78
C ASP A 215 0.23 -10.85 -7.08
N GLN A 216 0.44 -9.67 -7.67
CA GLN A 216 1.24 -9.51 -8.89
C GLN A 216 2.73 -9.83 -8.69
N GLN A 217 3.25 -9.76 -7.44
CA GLN A 217 4.66 -10.06 -7.14
C GLN A 217 5.05 -11.54 -7.28
N LEU A 218 4.08 -12.46 -7.19
CA LEU A 218 4.33 -13.91 -7.41
C LEU A 218 4.76 -14.22 -8.86
N SER A 219 4.53 -13.33 -9.82
CA SER A 219 4.75 -13.60 -11.25
C SER A 219 6.15 -13.27 -11.77
N MET A 220 6.90 -12.40 -11.09
CA MET A 220 8.27 -12.03 -11.53
C MET A 220 9.27 -13.15 -11.25
N ASP A 221 9.05 -13.93 -10.20
CA ASP A 221 9.94 -15.03 -9.79
C ASP A 221 9.66 -16.35 -10.55
N LEU A 222 8.49 -16.48 -11.18
CA LEU A 222 8.09 -17.70 -11.90
C LEU A 222 8.52 -17.75 -13.38
N LYS A 223 9.29 -16.76 -13.87
CA LYS A 223 9.66 -16.64 -15.30
C LYS A 223 11.14 -16.53 -15.65
N GLN A 224 12.07 -16.87 -14.76
CA GLN A 224 13.49 -16.95 -15.14
C GLN A 224 14.03 -18.39 -15.17
N PRO A 225 14.32 -18.95 -16.36
CA PRO A 225 15.32 -19.98 -16.49
C PRO A 225 16.72 -19.35 -16.47
N SER A 226 17.56 -19.87 -15.57
CA SER A 226 18.99 -19.61 -15.42
C SER A 226 19.74 -19.39 -16.75
N LYS A 227 20.39 -18.23 -16.89
CA LYS A 227 21.59 -18.08 -17.73
C LYS A 227 22.75 -17.66 -16.85
N GLY A 228 23.82 -18.43 -16.93
CA GLY A 228 24.98 -18.39 -16.06
C GLY A 228 25.80 -17.10 -16.17
N GLU A 229 26.61 -16.94 -15.13
CA GLU A 229 27.68 -15.97 -14.99
C GLU A 229 28.56 -15.91 -16.24
N GLN A 230 28.81 -14.69 -16.72
CA GLN A 230 30.11 -14.34 -17.27
C GLN A 230 30.49 -12.94 -16.81
N SER A 231 31.66 -12.88 -16.14
CA SER A 231 32.45 -11.69 -15.91
C SER A 231 32.64 -10.89 -17.21
N THR A 232 32.84 -9.57 -17.12
CA THR A 232 34.06 -8.92 -17.63
C THR A 232 34.06 -7.41 -17.43
N SER A 233 35.12 -6.97 -16.73
CA SER A 233 36.00 -5.83 -17.06
C SER A 233 35.43 -4.47 -17.42
N VAL A 234 35.66 -3.55 -16.48
CA VAL A 234 36.08 -2.17 -16.70
C VAL A 234 37.18 -2.09 -17.78
N ALA A 235 36.94 -1.35 -18.87
CA ALA A 235 38.00 -0.89 -19.75
C ALA A 235 37.69 0.50 -20.34
N LYS A 236 38.57 1.44 -20.00
CA LYS A 236 38.76 2.77 -20.56
C LYS A 236 39.01 2.72 -22.08
N LYS A 237 38.61 3.79 -22.79
CA LYS A 237 39.41 4.35 -23.90
C LYS A 237 39.34 5.89 -23.90
N ASN A 238 40.49 6.49 -23.60
CA ASN A 238 40.83 7.89 -23.84
C ASN A 238 41.43 8.07 -25.24
N GLY A 239 41.38 9.30 -25.78
CA GLY A 239 42.37 9.85 -26.72
C GLY A 239 41.79 10.67 -27.88
N LYS A 240 41.63 12.01 -27.74
CA LYS A 240 42.53 13.11 -28.23
C LYS A 240 42.42 13.38 -29.75
N ALA A 241 42.44 14.58 -30.33
CA ALA A 241 42.39 16.00 -29.91
C ALA A 241 42.38 16.86 -31.22
N ALA A 242 42.23 18.20 -31.07
CA ALA A 242 42.41 19.31 -32.03
C ALA A 242 41.18 19.67 -32.89
N ALA A 243 40.80 20.94 -33.15
CA ALA A 243 41.14 22.28 -32.67
C ALA A 243 40.10 23.26 -33.28
N ASN A 244 39.75 24.32 -32.55
CA ASN A 244 39.16 25.61 -32.96
C ASN A 244 38.36 25.75 -34.27
N ALA A 245 37.07 26.11 -34.14
CA ALA A 245 36.50 27.42 -34.52
C ALA A 245 35.03 27.35 -35.00
N LYS A 246 34.23 28.28 -34.44
CA LYS A 246 32.88 28.77 -34.80
C LYS A 246 31.72 28.24 -33.95
N LEU A 247 31.18 29.17 -33.16
CA LEU A 247 29.88 29.13 -32.49
C LEU A 247 28.76 28.86 -33.50
N PRO A 248 27.83 27.93 -33.17
CA PRO A 248 26.43 28.21 -33.46
C PRO A 248 25.51 27.55 -32.41
N PHE A 249 25.14 28.27 -31.35
CA PHE A 249 23.90 27.95 -30.65
C PHE A 249 22.88 29.02 -31.01
N ALA A 250 22.17 28.73 -32.10
CA ALA A 250 20.88 29.33 -32.39
C ALA A 250 19.92 28.91 -31.27
N TYR A 251 19.40 29.88 -30.54
CA TYR A 251 18.30 29.71 -29.60
C TYR A 251 17.06 29.22 -30.37
N ASN A 252 16.59 28.01 -30.06
CA ASN A 252 15.24 27.61 -30.43
C ASN A 252 14.27 28.18 -29.41
N ARG A 253 13.40 29.06 -29.92
CA ARG A 253 12.31 29.79 -29.28
C ARG A 253 11.21 28.79 -28.84
N PRO A 254 10.71 28.83 -27.60
CA PRO A 254 9.47 28.14 -27.25
C PRO A 254 8.26 28.88 -27.85
N ASP A 255 7.49 28.19 -28.68
CA ASP A 255 6.19 28.64 -29.17
C ASP A 255 5.16 28.62 -28.03
N SER A 256 5.08 29.68 -27.23
CA SER A 256 3.89 30.18 -26.51
C SER A 256 4.24 31.05 -25.29
N ILE A 257 4.75 32.24 -25.53
CA ILE A 257 4.55 33.38 -24.62
C ILE A 257 4.00 34.49 -25.51
N GLY A 258 2.77 34.91 -25.24
CA GLY A 258 2.11 35.99 -25.97
C GLY A 258 2.95 37.26 -25.93
N ASP A 259 2.80 38.08 -26.97
CA ASP A 259 3.60 39.27 -27.27
C ASP A 259 3.90 40.12 -26.02
N ALA A 260 5.17 40.50 -25.88
CA ALA A 260 5.78 41.09 -24.67
C ALA A 260 5.37 42.56 -24.38
N GLU A 261 4.20 43.02 -24.84
CA GLU A 261 3.77 44.42 -24.73
C GLU A 261 2.62 44.70 -23.74
N ASP A 262 2.07 43.69 -23.04
CA ASP A 262 0.81 43.89 -22.28
C ASP A 262 0.88 43.56 -20.76
N TYR A 263 2.08 43.52 -20.16
CA TYR A 263 2.25 43.34 -18.71
C TYR A 263 2.55 44.67 -18.00
N ASP A 264 1.61 45.14 -17.17
CA ASP A 264 1.78 46.30 -16.29
C ASP A 264 2.48 45.86 -14.99
N TYR A 265 3.80 46.07 -14.96
CA TYR A 265 4.72 45.70 -13.89
C TYR A 265 4.74 46.77 -12.79
N GLY A 266 4.49 46.38 -11.54
CA GLY A 266 4.58 47.26 -10.37
C GLY A 266 6.03 47.49 -9.88
N PRO A 267 6.22 48.05 -8.67
CA PRO A 267 7.53 48.47 -8.17
C PRO A 267 8.58 47.37 -8.17
N ALA A 268 9.75 47.64 -8.76
CA ALA A 268 10.86 46.69 -8.85
C ALA A 268 11.41 46.29 -7.47
N ALA A 269 11.24 47.13 -6.44
CA ALA A 269 11.62 46.84 -5.06
C ALA A 269 10.98 45.56 -4.51
N LEU A 270 9.76 45.21 -4.95
CA LEU A 270 9.07 43.98 -4.53
C LEU A 270 9.79 42.72 -5.00
N ILE A 271 10.51 42.79 -6.13
CA ILE A 271 11.34 41.67 -6.61
C ILE A 271 12.50 41.46 -5.64
N LEU A 272 13.18 42.54 -5.24
CA LEU A 272 14.31 42.49 -4.31
C LEU A 272 13.87 42.01 -2.92
N GLU A 273 12.70 42.43 -2.44
CA GLU A 273 12.15 42.04 -1.13
C GLU A 273 11.74 40.57 -1.06
N ASN A 274 11.31 39.97 -2.17
CA ASN A 274 10.66 38.65 -2.17
C ASN A 274 11.45 37.56 -2.91
N CYS A 275 12.45 37.89 -3.74
CA CYS A 275 13.22 36.89 -4.48
C CYS A 275 14.60 36.62 -3.86
N TYR A 276 14.86 35.38 -3.46
CA TYR A 276 16.15 34.97 -2.89
C TYR A 276 17.32 35.08 -3.88
N PHE A 277 17.09 34.82 -5.17
CA PHE A 277 18.13 34.96 -6.19
C PHE A 277 18.56 36.42 -6.38
N ILE A 278 17.62 37.36 -6.41
CA ILE A 278 17.95 38.79 -6.54
C ILE A 278 18.61 39.32 -5.26
N LYS A 279 18.20 38.84 -4.09
CA LYS A 279 18.92 39.11 -2.81
C LYS A 279 20.34 38.53 -2.82
N HIS A 280 20.55 37.36 -3.42
CA HIS A 280 21.89 36.79 -3.59
C HIS A 280 22.76 37.70 -4.46
N CYS A 281 22.21 38.20 -5.57
CA CYS A 281 22.90 39.16 -6.44
C CYS A 281 23.27 40.46 -5.71
N GLN A 282 22.38 40.97 -4.84
CA GLN A 282 22.66 42.15 -4.01
C GLN A 282 23.77 41.89 -2.96
N LYS A 283 23.80 40.69 -2.37
CA LYS A 283 24.75 40.35 -1.28
C LYS A 283 26.15 40.01 -1.78
N HIS A 284 26.28 39.53 -3.02
CA HIS A 284 27.54 39.03 -3.57
C HIS A 284 27.96 39.69 -4.90
N PRO A 285 27.83 41.02 -5.06
CA PRO A 285 27.98 41.68 -6.37
C PRO A 285 29.39 41.54 -6.97
N THR A 286 30.44 41.45 -6.15
CA THR A 286 31.83 41.33 -6.61
C THR A 286 32.20 39.94 -7.12
N THR A 287 31.38 38.92 -6.84
CA THR A 287 31.65 37.52 -7.21
C THR A 287 30.65 36.95 -8.22
N LEU A 288 29.68 37.75 -8.68
CA LEU A 288 28.71 37.31 -9.69
C LEU A 288 29.39 37.00 -11.02
N SER A 289 28.91 35.95 -11.68
CA SER A 289 29.23 35.71 -13.09
C SER A 289 28.43 36.67 -13.99
N GLU A 290 28.90 36.92 -15.22
CA GLU A 290 28.18 37.74 -16.20
C GLU A 290 26.77 37.19 -16.52
N PRO A 291 26.56 35.86 -16.65
CA PRO A 291 25.23 35.30 -16.83
C PRO A 291 24.28 35.53 -15.64
N GLU A 292 24.76 35.42 -14.40
CA GLU A 292 23.95 35.72 -13.21
C GLU A 292 23.61 37.20 -13.12
N TRP A 293 24.58 38.06 -13.40
CA TRP A 293 24.39 39.50 -13.46
C TRP A 293 23.35 39.88 -14.53
N TYR A 294 23.43 39.30 -15.73
CA TYR A 294 22.45 39.56 -16.77
C TYR A 294 21.07 38.99 -16.46
N ALA A 295 20.97 37.84 -15.78
CA ALA A 295 19.70 37.29 -15.32
C ALA A 295 19.00 38.23 -14.32
N MET A 296 19.76 38.88 -13.42
CA MET A 296 19.26 39.95 -12.55
C MET A 296 18.75 41.15 -13.35
N VAL A 297 19.55 41.67 -14.29
CA VAL A 297 19.17 42.80 -15.17
C VAL A 297 17.87 42.50 -15.93
N SER A 298 17.76 41.31 -16.52
CA SER A 298 16.61 40.91 -17.35
C SER A 298 15.28 40.82 -16.60
N ASN A 299 15.33 40.64 -15.27
CA ASN A 299 14.15 40.55 -14.42
C ASN A 299 13.83 41.88 -13.72
N VAL A 300 14.84 42.57 -13.17
CA VAL A 300 14.64 43.78 -12.36
C VAL A 300 14.30 44.99 -13.25
N ALA A 301 14.91 45.11 -14.44
CA ALA A 301 14.72 46.27 -15.33
C ALA A 301 13.26 46.46 -15.80
N ARG A 302 12.42 45.43 -15.66
CA ARG A 302 11.03 45.42 -16.13
C ARG A 302 10.04 46.01 -15.13
N GLY A 303 10.41 46.12 -13.85
CA GLY A 303 9.56 46.73 -12.83
C GLY A 303 9.61 48.26 -12.85
N GLU A 304 8.60 48.91 -12.27
CA GLU A 304 8.56 50.36 -12.09
C GLU A 304 9.74 50.79 -11.18
N GLY A 305 10.56 51.75 -11.63
CA GLY A 305 11.83 52.13 -10.99
C GLY A 305 12.96 51.10 -11.13
N GLY A 306 12.79 50.11 -12.01
CA GLY A 306 13.72 48.99 -12.18
C GLY A 306 15.04 49.35 -12.85
N MET A 307 15.07 50.38 -13.70
CA MET A 307 16.32 50.83 -14.34
C MET A 307 17.28 51.38 -13.31
N GLU A 308 16.81 52.31 -12.45
CA GLU A 308 17.59 52.89 -11.37
C GLU A 308 18.08 51.81 -10.39
N LEU A 309 17.21 50.86 -10.04
CA LEU A 309 17.56 49.76 -9.16
C LEU A 309 18.59 48.80 -9.79
N VAL A 310 18.56 48.58 -11.10
CA VAL A 310 19.60 47.81 -11.80
C VAL A 310 20.94 48.52 -11.71
N HIS A 311 21.00 49.84 -11.90
CA HIS A 311 22.26 50.58 -11.73
C HIS A 311 22.76 50.55 -10.29
N GLU A 312 21.86 50.64 -9.31
CA GLU A 312 22.20 50.53 -7.88
C GLU A 312 22.82 49.16 -7.57
N LEU A 313 22.12 48.07 -7.93
CA LEU A 313 22.56 46.69 -7.69
C LEU A 313 23.82 46.31 -8.49
N SER A 314 24.01 46.90 -9.68
CA SER A 314 25.17 46.62 -10.53
C SER A 314 26.39 47.46 -10.18
N SER A 315 26.25 48.58 -9.47
CA SER A 315 27.37 49.46 -9.13
C SER A 315 28.60 48.77 -8.49
N PRO A 316 28.45 47.71 -7.66
CA PRO A 316 29.58 47.01 -7.06
C PRO A 316 30.05 45.79 -7.89
N TYR A 317 29.44 45.52 -9.05
CA TYR A 317 29.82 44.42 -9.94
C TYR A 317 31.14 44.74 -10.69
N PRO A 318 32.11 43.81 -10.79
CA PRO A 318 33.44 44.13 -11.31
C PRO A 318 33.45 44.59 -12.78
N GLY A 319 32.46 44.15 -13.57
CA GLY A 319 32.30 44.54 -14.98
C GLY A 319 31.37 45.74 -15.20
N TYR A 320 30.95 46.43 -14.14
CA TYR A 320 30.00 47.53 -14.26
C TYR A 320 30.60 48.73 -14.98
N SER A 321 29.87 49.19 -16.00
CA SER A 321 29.99 50.56 -16.51
C SER A 321 28.59 51.03 -16.84
N HIS A 322 28.27 52.28 -16.51
CA HIS A 322 26.94 52.84 -16.76
C HIS A 322 26.46 52.58 -18.20
N LYS A 323 27.36 52.81 -19.16
CA LYS A 323 27.09 52.62 -20.60
C LYS A 323 26.83 51.17 -21.00
N GLU A 324 27.56 50.20 -20.46
CA GLU A 324 27.31 48.78 -20.77
C GLU A 324 26.05 48.28 -20.05
N THR A 325 25.78 48.76 -18.84
CA THR A 325 24.55 48.44 -18.12
C THR A 325 23.31 49.00 -18.83
N ASP A 326 23.34 50.24 -19.33
CA ASP A 326 22.29 50.81 -20.18
C ASP A 326 22.02 49.93 -21.41
N ARG A 327 23.10 49.50 -22.09
CA ARG A 327 23.00 48.61 -23.27
C ARG A 327 22.36 47.27 -22.93
N LYS A 328 22.66 46.71 -21.76
CA LYS A 328 22.11 45.43 -21.29
C LYS A 328 20.65 45.57 -20.84
N ILE A 329 20.27 46.69 -20.23
CA ILE A 329 18.88 47.04 -19.92
C ILE A 329 18.07 47.16 -21.21
N GLU A 330 18.57 47.93 -22.18
CA GLU A 330 17.90 48.12 -23.47
C GLU A 330 17.75 46.79 -24.21
N HIS A 331 18.79 45.96 -24.21
CA HIS A 331 18.73 44.63 -24.80
C HIS A 331 17.70 43.73 -24.10
N ALA A 332 17.67 43.75 -22.76
CA ALA A 332 16.73 42.97 -21.98
C ALA A 332 15.27 43.40 -22.20
N LEU A 333 15.00 44.70 -22.35
CA LEU A 333 13.65 45.23 -22.54
C LEU A 333 13.15 45.03 -23.97
N ASN A 334 13.99 45.30 -24.97
CA ASN A 334 13.58 45.34 -26.38
C ASN A 334 13.76 44.00 -27.12
N ASN A 335 14.68 43.14 -26.67
CA ASN A 335 15.10 41.96 -27.45
C ASN A 335 15.21 40.65 -26.61
N GLY A 336 14.94 40.71 -25.30
CA GLY A 336 15.06 39.55 -24.39
C GLY A 336 13.78 39.28 -23.60
N TYR A 337 13.60 38.04 -23.16
CA TYR A 337 12.57 37.66 -22.17
C TYR A 337 13.21 37.60 -20.77
N PRO A 338 12.45 37.82 -19.68
CA PRO A 338 12.98 37.64 -18.33
C PRO A 338 13.43 36.18 -18.14
N HIS A 339 14.60 35.97 -17.55
CA HIS A 339 15.09 34.63 -17.27
C HIS A 339 14.21 33.94 -16.21
N THR A 340 13.81 32.70 -16.48
CA THR A 340 12.93 31.92 -15.61
C THR A 340 13.67 31.36 -14.39
N CYS A 341 12.92 31.02 -13.34
CA CYS A 341 13.47 30.34 -12.17
C CYS A 341 14.10 28.99 -12.53
N GLU A 342 13.56 28.30 -13.53
CA GLU A 342 14.12 27.04 -14.06
C GLU A 342 15.50 27.24 -14.67
N TYR A 343 15.69 28.28 -15.49
CA TYR A 343 17.00 28.61 -16.06
C TYR A 343 18.01 28.97 -14.98
N ILE A 344 17.60 29.78 -13.99
CA ILE A 344 18.46 30.19 -12.88
C ILE A 344 18.92 28.99 -12.05
N GLN A 345 18.07 27.98 -11.84
CA GLN A 345 18.42 26.78 -11.08
C GLN A 345 19.27 25.81 -11.90
N ASN A 346 18.84 25.50 -13.13
CA ASN A 346 19.44 24.42 -13.91
C ASN A 346 20.71 24.83 -14.67
N GLU A 347 20.77 26.08 -15.16
CA GLU A 347 21.86 26.55 -16.02
C GLU A 347 22.85 27.45 -15.26
N LEU A 348 22.37 28.27 -14.31
CA LEU A 348 23.24 29.10 -13.47
C LEU A 348 23.64 28.41 -12.16
N GLY A 349 22.98 27.31 -11.79
CA GLY A 349 23.33 26.51 -10.61
C GLY A 349 22.94 27.15 -9.28
N PHE A 350 22.04 28.13 -9.26
CA PHE A 350 21.58 28.75 -8.02
C PHE A 350 20.51 27.89 -7.33
N ASP A 351 20.85 27.32 -6.18
CA ASP A 351 19.94 26.50 -5.37
C ASP A 351 19.01 27.41 -4.52
N CYS A 352 17.77 27.58 -4.98
CA CYS A 352 16.81 28.48 -4.33
C CYS A 352 16.14 27.79 -3.13
N PRO A 353 16.23 28.35 -1.91
CA PRO A 353 15.67 27.73 -0.70
C PRO A 353 14.15 27.49 -0.70
N GLU A 354 13.43 28.16 -1.61
CA GLU A 354 11.96 28.08 -1.73
C GLU A 354 11.48 27.38 -3.02
N ALA A 355 12.40 26.77 -3.79
CA ALA A 355 12.07 26.07 -5.03
C ALA A 355 11.11 24.90 -4.75
N GLY A 356 9.93 24.93 -5.40
CA GLY A 356 8.99 23.80 -5.45
C GLY A 356 7.97 23.68 -4.32
N ALA A 357 8.00 24.52 -3.27
CA ALA A 357 7.00 24.42 -2.18
C ALA A 357 6.43 25.76 -1.66
N MET A 358 7.14 26.89 -1.77
CA MET A 358 6.65 28.19 -1.25
C MET A 358 6.72 29.35 -2.25
N CYS A 359 7.60 29.29 -3.25
CA CYS A 359 7.68 30.31 -4.29
C CYS A 359 6.66 30.06 -5.41
N THR A 360 5.79 31.05 -5.67
CA THR A 360 4.63 30.93 -6.60
C THR A 360 4.87 31.51 -8.00
N VAL A 361 6.08 32.02 -8.28
CA VAL A 361 6.41 32.70 -9.55
C VAL A 361 7.32 31.85 -10.43
N THR A 362 7.12 31.92 -11.74
CA THR A 362 7.93 31.21 -12.75
C THR A 362 9.19 31.95 -13.17
N ALA A 363 9.29 33.24 -12.84
CA ALA A 363 10.47 34.10 -13.00
C ALA A 363 10.48 35.16 -11.90
N PRO A 364 11.65 35.69 -11.47
CA PRO A 364 11.74 36.73 -10.44
C PRO A 364 10.85 37.96 -10.69
N VAL A 365 10.69 38.39 -11.95
CA VAL A 365 9.80 39.51 -12.32
C VAL A 365 8.33 39.27 -11.95
N GLY A 366 7.90 38.02 -11.76
CA GLY A 366 6.53 37.70 -11.33
C GLY A 366 6.16 38.28 -9.96
N HIS A 367 7.13 38.62 -9.11
CA HIS A 367 6.89 39.21 -7.80
C HIS A 367 6.40 40.66 -7.83
N CYS A 368 6.55 41.37 -8.97
CA CYS A 368 6.06 42.75 -9.12
C CYS A 368 4.78 42.87 -9.95
N LEU A 369 4.16 41.77 -10.41
CA LEU A 369 2.88 41.82 -11.12
C LEU A 369 1.75 42.23 -10.15
N SER A 370 1.23 43.45 -10.29
CA SER A 370 0.22 44.02 -9.40
C SER A 370 -1.14 43.31 -9.54
N ILE A 371 -1.82 43.05 -8.41
CA ILE A 371 -3.20 42.51 -8.35
C ILE A 371 -4.18 43.35 -9.19
N LEU A 372 -3.89 44.64 -9.39
CA LEU A 372 -4.66 45.59 -10.20
C LEU A 372 -4.54 45.34 -11.72
N SER A 373 -3.37 45.01 -12.25
CA SER A 373 -3.18 44.82 -13.68
C SER A 373 -3.82 43.51 -14.17
N GLY A 374 -3.73 42.46 -13.36
CA GLY A 374 -4.46 41.20 -13.57
C GLY A 374 -5.99 41.38 -13.53
N ALA A 375 -6.50 42.33 -12.73
CA ALA A 375 -7.92 42.66 -12.70
C ALA A 375 -8.36 43.43 -13.96
N LYS A 376 -7.58 44.44 -14.42
CA LYS A 376 -7.88 45.20 -15.64
C LYS A 376 -7.89 44.34 -16.90
N SER A 377 -6.91 43.45 -17.06
CA SER A 377 -6.82 42.52 -18.20
C SER A 377 -8.04 41.59 -18.27
N LYS A 378 -8.42 40.97 -17.15
CA LYS A 378 -9.60 40.07 -17.10
C LYS A 378 -10.90 40.79 -17.45
N THR A 379 -11.02 42.07 -17.10
CA THR A 379 -12.20 42.87 -17.45
C THR A 379 -12.21 43.43 -18.88
N LYS A 380 -11.11 43.36 -19.65
CA LYS A 380 -11.09 43.77 -21.07
C LYS A 380 -12.04 42.91 -21.94
N SER A 381 -12.25 41.64 -21.58
CA SER A 381 -13.09 40.68 -22.33
C SER A 381 -14.52 40.51 -21.77
N ILE A 382 -14.99 41.46 -20.97
CA ILE A 382 -16.30 41.37 -20.30
C ILE A 382 -17.46 41.56 -21.29
N ASN A 383 -18.47 40.70 -21.20
CA ASN A 383 -19.69 40.76 -21.99
C ASN A 383 -20.90 40.25 -21.18
N LYS A 384 -22.10 40.26 -21.77
CA LYS A 384 -23.35 39.89 -21.07
C LYS A 384 -23.37 38.44 -20.57
N ASP A 385 -22.62 37.54 -21.19
CA ASP A 385 -22.67 36.09 -20.94
C ASP A 385 -21.65 35.67 -19.86
N ASN A 386 -20.58 36.46 -19.65
CA ASN A 386 -19.54 36.18 -18.65
C ASN A 386 -19.46 37.19 -17.49
N ALA A 387 -20.30 38.24 -17.47
CA ALA A 387 -20.27 39.30 -16.44
C ALA A 387 -20.41 38.79 -14.99
N PHE A 388 -21.01 37.61 -14.79
CA PHE A 388 -21.21 36.98 -13.48
C PHE A 388 -20.25 35.80 -13.22
N SER A 389 -19.26 35.57 -14.09
CA SER A 389 -18.28 34.51 -13.84
C SER A 389 -17.48 34.81 -12.57
N PRO A 390 -17.08 33.77 -11.81
CA PRO A 390 -16.27 33.97 -10.61
C PRO A 390 -14.96 34.75 -10.86
N GLU A 391 -14.34 34.57 -12.03
CA GLU A 391 -13.11 35.30 -12.37
C GLU A 391 -13.37 36.78 -12.62
N ILE A 392 -14.45 37.12 -13.35
CA ILE A 392 -14.82 38.50 -13.68
C ILE A 392 -15.33 39.24 -12.44
N ILE A 393 -16.16 38.59 -11.61
CA ILE A 393 -16.63 39.16 -10.34
C ILE A 393 -15.47 39.38 -9.37
N GLY A 394 -14.48 38.47 -9.35
CA GLY A 394 -13.22 38.64 -8.64
C GLY A 394 -12.42 39.85 -9.10
N ALA A 395 -12.27 40.03 -10.41
CA ALA A 395 -11.57 41.18 -11.01
C ALA A 395 -12.31 42.51 -10.75
N LEU A 396 -13.63 42.54 -10.91
CA LEU A 396 -14.46 43.71 -10.61
C LEU A 396 -14.43 44.11 -9.13
N ALA A 397 -14.28 43.15 -8.21
CA ALA A 397 -14.12 43.42 -6.78
C ALA A 397 -12.80 44.11 -6.45
N VAL A 398 -11.72 43.74 -7.15
CA VAL A 398 -10.42 44.42 -7.07
C VAL A 398 -10.51 45.83 -7.64
N LEU A 399 -11.06 45.99 -8.86
CA LEU A 399 -11.21 47.31 -9.49
C LEU A 399 -12.09 48.25 -8.66
N LYS A 400 -13.20 47.77 -8.10
CA LYS A 400 -14.08 48.61 -7.26
C LYS A 400 -13.37 49.19 -6.03
N LYS A 401 -12.36 48.48 -5.50
CA LYS A 401 -11.59 48.89 -4.32
C LYS A 401 -10.43 49.80 -4.70
N ASP A 402 -9.64 49.37 -5.68
CA ASP A 402 -8.30 49.90 -5.92
C ASP A 402 -8.19 50.72 -7.24
N ASP A 403 -9.18 50.65 -8.16
CA ASP A 403 -9.35 51.56 -9.32
C ASP A 403 -10.85 51.84 -9.64
N PRO A 404 -11.50 52.70 -8.84
CA PRO A 404 -12.94 52.95 -8.93
C PRO A 404 -13.38 53.55 -10.27
N ILE A 405 -12.47 54.22 -10.99
CA ILE A 405 -12.74 54.88 -12.27
C ILE A 405 -12.95 53.82 -13.36
N SER A 406 -12.02 52.86 -13.46
CA SER A 406 -12.15 51.74 -14.41
C SER A 406 -13.40 50.90 -14.12
N TYR A 407 -13.73 50.65 -12.85
CA TYR A 407 -14.96 49.96 -12.46
C TYR A 407 -16.23 50.72 -12.89
N ALA A 408 -16.25 52.05 -12.75
CA ALA A 408 -17.38 52.88 -13.15
C ALA A 408 -17.60 52.85 -14.68
N ASN A 409 -16.52 52.89 -15.47
CA ASN A 409 -16.57 52.81 -16.93
C ASN A 409 -17.17 51.47 -17.40
N ILE A 410 -16.69 50.34 -16.84
CA ILE A 410 -17.22 49.00 -17.16
C ILE A 410 -18.70 48.87 -16.74
N LYS A 411 -19.07 49.41 -15.58
CA LYS A 411 -20.48 49.44 -15.13
C LYS A 411 -21.38 50.21 -16.10
N GLN A 412 -20.86 51.25 -16.73
CA GLN A 412 -21.59 52.04 -17.73
C GLN A 412 -21.71 51.32 -19.08
N GLU A 413 -20.67 50.60 -19.54
CA GLU A 413 -20.70 49.78 -20.76
C GLU A 413 -21.67 48.59 -20.69
N LEU A 414 -21.88 48.07 -19.49
CA LEU A 414 -22.79 46.98 -19.17
C LEU A 414 -24.22 47.44 -18.86
N LYS A 415 -24.46 48.76 -18.79
CA LYS A 415 -25.77 49.35 -18.52
C LYS A 415 -26.74 49.00 -19.66
N GLY A 416 -27.83 48.30 -19.31
CA GLY A 416 -28.83 47.82 -20.27
C GLY A 416 -28.52 46.45 -20.89
N LYS A 417 -27.35 45.87 -20.64
CA LYS A 417 -26.96 44.51 -21.09
C LYS A 417 -27.05 43.46 -19.99
N VAL A 418 -26.86 43.85 -18.73
CA VAL A 418 -26.99 43.00 -17.52
C VAL A 418 -27.66 43.76 -16.37
N ASN A 419 -28.22 43.04 -15.40
CA ASN A 419 -28.80 43.67 -14.20
C ASN A 419 -27.70 44.19 -13.27
N LEU A 420 -27.52 45.52 -13.26
CA LEU A 420 -26.46 46.16 -12.50
C LEU A 420 -26.61 45.97 -10.98
N ASN A 421 -27.83 45.86 -10.45
CA ASN A 421 -28.04 45.68 -9.01
C ASN A 421 -27.56 44.31 -8.53
N ASP A 422 -27.75 43.27 -9.35
CA ASP A 422 -27.32 41.91 -9.01
C ASP A 422 -25.81 41.75 -9.19
N MET A 423 -25.23 42.39 -10.21
CA MET A 423 -23.78 42.46 -10.40
C MET A 423 -23.10 43.18 -9.23
N GLU A 424 -23.68 44.29 -8.75
CA GLU A 424 -23.14 45.00 -7.59
C GLU A 424 -23.22 44.18 -6.30
N LYS A 425 -24.28 43.39 -6.11
CA LYS A 425 -24.38 42.46 -4.97
C LYS A 425 -23.32 41.36 -5.04
N ALA A 426 -23.12 40.76 -6.22
CA ALA A 426 -22.11 39.72 -6.42
C ALA A 426 -20.68 40.25 -6.18
N VAL A 427 -20.36 41.43 -6.72
CA VAL A 427 -19.07 42.11 -6.49
C VAL A 427 -18.89 42.44 -5.00
N LYS A 428 -19.92 42.95 -4.32
CA LYS A 428 -19.85 43.27 -2.88
C LYS A 428 -19.69 42.02 -2.02
N HIS A 429 -20.32 40.91 -2.38
CA HIS A 429 -20.15 39.62 -1.71
C HIS A 429 -18.71 39.09 -1.88
N GLN A 430 -18.14 39.21 -3.07
CA GLN A 430 -16.76 38.82 -3.34
C GLN A 430 -15.74 39.73 -2.61
N MET A 431 -16.00 41.03 -2.50
CA MET A 431 -15.19 41.95 -1.68
C MET A 431 -15.20 41.56 -0.20
N MET A 432 -16.36 41.16 0.34
CA MET A 432 -16.46 40.66 1.72
C MET A 432 -15.70 39.34 1.91
N LYS A 433 -15.67 38.48 0.89
CA LYS A 433 -14.89 37.22 0.90
C LYS A 433 -13.37 37.48 0.85
N ASN A 434 -12.94 38.54 0.17
CA ASN A 434 -11.52 38.91 0.02
C ASN A 434 -10.94 39.66 1.23
N GLN A 435 -11.76 40.28 2.09
CA GLN A 435 -11.33 41.01 3.30
C GLN A 435 -11.12 40.13 4.56
N LYS A 436 -10.47 38.97 4.45
CA LYS A 436 -10.11 38.15 5.64
C LYS A 436 -8.95 38.77 6.46
N LEU A 437 -9.14 39.96 7.04
CA LEU A 437 -8.30 40.55 8.09
C LEU A 437 -9.18 41.19 9.18
N ARG A 438 -8.89 40.86 10.45
CA ARG A 438 -9.57 41.34 11.67
C ARG A 438 -9.02 42.72 12.04
N LEU A 439 -9.88 43.74 12.09
CA LEU A 439 -9.59 44.99 12.82
C LEU A 439 -9.85 44.73 14.32
N ILE A 440 -8.81 44.56 15.12
CA ILE A 440 -8.93 44.52 16.58
C ILE A 440 -9.12 45.96 17.06
N LYS A 441 -10.27 46.27 17.67
CA LYS A 441 -10.41 47.48 18.49
C LYS A 441 -9.78 47.18 19.85
N GLU A 442 -9.04 48.13 20.42
CA GLU A 442 -8.32 48.08 21.72
C GLU A 442 -9.17 47.74 22.97
N GLN A 443 -10.41 47.27 22.83
CA GLN A 443 -11.34 46.99 23.93
C GLN A 443 -12.17 45.69 23.73
N GLU A 444 -11.60 44.62 23.17
CA GLU A 444 -12.25 43.30 23.23
C GLU A 444 -11.84 42.58 24.53
N GLN A 445 -12.71 42.63 25.56
CA GLN A 445 -12.62 41.74 26.71
C GLN A 445 -12.70 40.28 26.24
N THR A 446 -11.60 39.53 26.33
CA THR A 446 -11.56 38.09 26.06
C THR A 446 -12.15 37.32 27.24
N GLN A 447 -13.46 37.15 27.27
CA GLN A 447 -14.14 36.23 28.18
C GLN A 447 -13.74 34.79 27.85
N THR A 448 -13.45 33.97 28.86
CA THR A 448 -13.19 32.53 28.67
C THR A 448 -14.47 31.71 28.87
N LEU A 449 -14.50 30.48 28.36
CA LEU A 449 -15.61 29.56 28.51
C LEU A 449 -15.83 29.17 29.98
N ASP A 450 -14.76 29.11 30.78
CA ASP A 450 -14.85 28.80 32.21
C ASP A 450 -15.39 29.97 33.05
N ASP A 451 -15.29 31.22 32.57
CA ASP A 451 -16.02 32.35 33.17
C ASP A 451 -17.54 32.18 33.04
N VAL A 452 -17.98 31.50 31.98
CA VAL A 452 -19.41 31.30 31.67
C VAL A 452 -19.94 29.98 32.26
N MET A 453 -19.12 28.94 32.22
CA MET A 453 -19.42 27.60 32.73
C MET A 453 -18.21 27.06 33.50
N PRO A 454 -18.15 27.22 34.84
CA PRO A 454 -16.96 26.89 35.63
C PRO A 454 -16.49 25.43 35.55
N ASN A 455 -17.42 24.50 35.27
CA ASN A 455 -17.20 23.05 35.26
C ASN A 455 -16.91 22.49 33.86
N ILE A 456 -16.08 23.16 33.05
CA ILE A 456 -15.64 22.65 31.75
C ILE A 456 -14.38 21.78 31.86
N PRO A 457 -14.22 20.73 31.01
CA PRO A 457 -13.07 19.82 31.04
C PRO A 457 -11.70 20.49 30.78
N LEU A 458 -11.67 21.54 29.96
CA LEU A 458 -10.46 22.30 29.66
C LEU A 458 -10.70 23.79 29.96
N LYS A 459 -9.94 24.35 30.89
CA LYS A 459 -10.05 25.75 31.33
C LYS A 459 -9.29 26.71 30.41
N ASN A 460 -9.58 28.01 30.54
CA ASN A 460 -8.92 29.10 29.82
C ASN A 460 -9.16 29.09 28.29
N LEU A 461 -10.20 28.41 27.83
CA LEU A 461 -10.62 28.48 26.43
C LEU A 461 -11.29 29.82 26.18
N ARG A 462 -10.76 30.64 25.29
CA ARG A 462 -11.36 31.90 24.85
C ARG A 462 -12.62 31.64 24.05
N LEU A 463 -13.71 32.31 24.42
CA LEU A 463 -14.97 32.29 23.67
C LEU A 463 -14.78 33.05 22.34
N PRO A 464 -15.03 32.43 21.18
CA PRO A 464 -14.86 33.13 19.91
C PRO A 464 -15.88 34.24 19.69
N TYR A 465 -15.46 35.32 19.01
CA TYR A 465 -16.30 36.47 18.71
C TYR A 465 -17.53 36.05 17.87
N GLN A 466 -18.71 36.60 18.18
CA GLN A 466 -20.03 36.26 17.58
C GLN A 466 -20.70 34.97 18.08
N TRP A 467 -20.12 34.29 19.06
CA TRP A 467 -20.69 33.08 19.64
C TRP A 467 -21.14 33.31 21.09
N SER A 468 -22.24 32.66 21.46
CA SER A 468 -22.70 32.54 22.84
C SER A 468 -22.59 31.09 23.26
N PHE A 469 -22.05 30.87 24.46
CA PHE A 469 -21.87 29.56 25.07
C PHE A 469 -22.57 29.54 26.43
N SER A 470 -23.34 28.50 26.73
CA SER A 470 -24.05 28.35 28.01
C SER A 470 -24.50 26.90 28.19
N GLU A 471 -25.04 26.54 29.35
CA GLU A 471 -25.68 25.22 29.57
C GLU A 471 -26.81 24.93 28.57
N ASN A 472 -27.44 25.97 28.01
CA ASN A 472 -28.50 25.86 26.98
C ASN A 472 -27.94 25.71 25.55
N GLY A 473 -26.64 25.45 25.42
CA GLY A 473 -25.99 25.18 24.14
C GLY A 473 -25.19 26.35 23.56
N ILE A 474 -24.88 26.19 22.28
CA ILE A 474 -24.02 27.07 21.49
C ILE A 474 -24.86 27.79 20.45
N TRP A 475 -24.77 29.12 20.42
CA TRP A 475 -25.59 29.97 19.57
C TRP A 475 -24.74 30.99 18.82
N GLN A 476 -24.97 31.14 17.51
CA GLN A 476 -24.36 32.18 16.70
C GLN A 476 -25.20 33.45 16.76
N MET A 477 -24.60 34.57 17.14
CA MET A 477 -25.29 35.84 17.30
C MET A 477 -25.24 36.67 16.01
N LYS A 478 -26.40 36.95 15.40
CA LYS A 478 -26.51 37.82 14.22
C LYS A 478 -27.19 39.15 14.57
N LYS A 479 -26.56 40.26 14.19
CA LYS A 479 -27.16 41.59 14.32
C LYS A 479 -28.22 41.79 13.24
N VAL A 480 -29.47 42.02 13.66
CA VAL A 480 -30.57 42.35 12.74
C VAL A 480 -30.72 43.87 12.66
N LYS A 481 -31.32 44.38 11.56
CA LYS A 481 -31.62 45.81 11.36
C LYS A 481 -32.74 46.27 12.30
N ALA A 482 -32.47 46.36 13.60
CA ALA A 482 -33.32 47.03 14.61
C ALA A 482 -32.68 47.10 16.01
N GLY A 483 -31.40 46.72 16.20
CA GLY A 483 -30.83 46.57 17.54
C GLY A 483 -31.20 45.26 18.25
N GLU A 484 -32.08 44.46 17.66
CA GLU A 484 -32.37 43.08 18.07
C GLU A 484 -31.31 42.10 17.53
N THR A 485 -30.98 41.09 18.34
CA THR A 485 -30.00 40.05 17.99
C THR A 485 -30.72 38.71 17.82
N GLU A 486 -30.58 38.09 16.66
CA GLU A 486 -31.11 36.76 16.37
C GLU A 486 -30.04 35.72 16.66
N GLY A 487 -30.38 34.69 17.45
CA GLY A 487 -29.49 33.59 17.81
C GLY A 487 -29.79 32.35 16.98
N ILE A 488 -28.81 31.85 16.22
CA ILE A 488 -28.93 30.59 15.48
C ILE A 488 -28.29 29.47 16.30
N CYS A 489 -29.07 28.44 16.63
CA CYS A 489 -28.56 27.28 17.38
C CYS A 489 -27.55 26.49 16.56
N ALA A 490 -26.31 26.39 17.04
CA ALA A 490 -25.30 25.51 16.50
C ALA A 490 -25.35 24.12 17.12
N CYS A 491 -25.52 24.04 18.43
CA CYS A 491 -25.77 22.80 19.14
C CYS A 491 -26.61 23.10 20.38
N PRO A 492 -27.66 22.32 20.69
CA PRO A 492 -28.51 22.54 21.86
C PRO A 492 -27.81 22.19 23.19
N VAL A 493 -26.58 21.67 23.13
CA VAL A 493 -25.75 21.37 24.30
C VAL A 493 -24.37 22.01 24.17
N PRO A 494 -23.68 22.31 25.28
CA PRO A 494 -22.30 22.76 25.25
C PRO A 494 -21.40 21.71 24.59
N VAL A 495 -20.53 22.16 23.69
CA VAL A 495 -19.48 21.35 23.04
C VAL A 495 -18.19 22.14 23.04
N ILE A 496 -17.06 21.53 23.40
CA ILE A 496 -15.73 22.16 23.40
C ILE A 496 -14.68 21.23 22.81
N LEU A 497 -13.53 21.78 22.46
CA LEU A 497 -12.32 21.04 22.11
C LEU A 497 -11.47 20.84 23.37
N THR A 498 -11.00 19.63 23.63
CA THR A 498 -10.21 19.31 24.84
C THR A 498 -8.75 19.00 24.54
N LYS A 499 -8.45 18.31 23.43
CA LYS A 499 -7.08 18.04 23.01
C LYS A 499 -6.98 17.74 21.52
N ARG A 500 -5.79 17.93 20.99
CA ARG A 500 -5.37 17.49 19.65
C ARG A 500 -4.47 16.29 19.81
N LEU A 501 -4.74 15.22 19.06
CA LEU A 501 -3.84 14.07 18.97
C LEU A 501 -3.14 14.08 17.61
N ARG A 502 -1.84 13.82 17.61
CA ARG A 502 -1.08 13.61 16.38
C ARG A 502 -0.46 12.23 16.39
N ASN A 503 -0.81 11.41 15.41
CA ASN A 503 -0.25 10.08 15.29
C ASN A 503 1.23 10.17 14.86
N ILE A 504 2.12 9.51 15.60
CA ILE A 504 3.57 9.57 15.34
C ILE A 504 3.92 8.88 14.01
N ASP A 505 3.25 7.78 13.68
CA ASP A 505 3.55 6.99 12.48
C ASP A 505 2.88 7.53 11.20
N SER A 506 1.69 8.13 11.27
CA SER A 506 0.96 8.66 10.09
C SER A 506 1.05 10.17 9.95
N GLY A 507 1.36 10.90 11.02
CA GLY A 507 1.25 12.35 11.06
C GLY A 507 -0.20 12.87 11.05
N GLU A 508 -1.20 11.98 10.98
CA GLU A 508 -2.62 12.35 10.98
C GLU A 508 -3.01 12.98 12.31
N GLU A 509 -3.92 13.96 12.23
CA GLU A 509 -4.46 14.62 13.40
C GLU A 509 -5.88 14.14 13.72
N LYS A 510 -6.11 13.84 15.00
CA LYS A 510 -7.43 13.68 15.59
C LYS A 510 -7.69 14.78 16.59
N ILE A 511 -8.97 15.03 16.87
CA ILE A 511 -9.41 16.00 17.86
C ILE A 511 -10.36 15.30 18.81
N GLU A 512 -10.20 15.57 20.10
CA GLU A 512 -11.17 15.17 21.11
C GLU A 512 -12.17 16.32 21.34
N LEU A 513 -13.45 15.97 21.18
CA LEU A 513 -14.60 16.79 21.50
C LEU A 513 -15.14 16.38 22.87
N ALA A 514 -15.45 17.35 23.73
CA ALA A 514 -16.25 17.11 24.91
C ALA A 514 -17.61 17.81 24.79
N TYR A 515 -18.70 17.08 25.04
CA TYR A 515 -20.06 17.65 25.06
C TYR A 515 -20.78 17.34 26.36
N TYR A 516 -21.61 18.27 26.83
CA TYR A 516 -22.30 18.16 28.11
C TYR A 516 -23.75 17.69 27.92
N ARG A 517 -24.05 16.47 28.37
CA ARG A 517 -25.39 15.87 28.25
C ARG A 517 -25.63 14.96 29.46
N ASP A 518 -26.89 14.81 29.87
CA ASP A 518 -27.27 13.95 31.02
C ASP A 518 -26.50 14.31 32.31
N LYS A 519 -26.23 15.61 32.50
CA LYS A 519 -25.46 16.18 33.63
C LYS A 519 -24.01 15.70 33.75
N ARG A 520 -23.41 15.20 32.67
CA ARG A 520 -22.00 14.80 32.62
C ARG A 520 -21.34 15.18 31.29
N TRP A 521 -20.03 15.28 31.30
CA TRP A 521 -19.24 15.46 30.08
C TRP A 521 -18.97 14.11 29.42
N HIS A 522 -19.16 14.08 28.11
CA HIS A 522 -18.91 12.94 27.25
C HIS A 522 -17.81 13.30 26.26
N HIS A 523 -16.89 12.37 26.01
CA HIS A 523 -15.72 12.60 25.15
C HIS A 523 -15.84 11.78 23.86
N ILE A 524 -15.48 12.40 22.72
CA ILE A 524 -15.42 11.76 21.41
C ILE A 524 -14.11 12.15 20.74
N THR A 525 -13.24 11.18 20.52
CA THR A 525 -12.07 11.35 19.65
C THR A 525 -12.42 10.97 18.22
N ALA A 526 -12.14 11.86 17.27
CA ALA A 526 -12.40 11.63 15.84
C ALA A 526 -11.33 12.29 14.95
N PRO A 527 -11.11 11.80 13.71
CA PRO A 527 -10.23 12.46 12.76
C PRO A 527 -10.62 13.93 12.57
N ARG A 528 -9.64 14.83 12.47
CA ARG A 528 -9.87 16.26 12.27
C ARG A 528 -10.76 16.52 11.04
N ALA A 529 -10.51 15.77 9.96
CA ALA A 529 -11.32 15.84 8.75
C ALA A 529 -12.80 15.44 8.97
N THR A 530 -13.07 14.48 9.87
CA THR A 530 -14.44 14.07 10.24
C THR A 530 -15.14 15.16 11.03
N VAL A 531 -14.48 15.76 12.02
CA VAL A 531 -15.04 16.83 12.86
C VAL A 531 -15.40 18.08 12.04
N PHE A 532 -14.55 18.45 11.07
CA PHE A 532 -14.74 19.64 10.23
C PHE A 532 -15.44 19.36 8.89
N ASN A 533 -16.04 18.18 8.73
CA ASN A 533 -16.86 17.81 7.57
C ASN A 533 -18.32 17.59 7.99
N ARG A 534 -19.30 18.09 7.23
CA ARG A 534 -20.71 17.98 7.62
C ARG A 534 -21.18 16.54 7.74
N GLN A 535 -20.91 15.71 6.73
CA GLN A 535 -21.29 14.29 6.75
C GLN A 535 -20.57 13.55 7.88
N GLY A 536 -19.28 13.83 8.08
CA GLY A 536 -18.47 13.24 9.16
C GLY A 536 -18.98 13.61 10.55
N LEU A 537 -19.27 14.90 10.79
CA LEU A 537 -19.74 15.37 12.08
C LEU A 537 -21.12 14.79 12.42
N ILE A 538 -22.02 14.67 11.43
CA ILE A 538 -23.33 14.03 11.61
C ILE A 538 -23.19 12.57 12.10
N GLN A 539 -22.19 11.84 11.62
CA GLN A 539 -21.94 10.46 12.08
C GLN A 539 -21.55 10.39 13.56
N LEU A 540 -20.98 11.46 14.14
CA LEU A 540 -20.71 11.53 15.59
C LEU A 540 -22.00 11.58 16.42
N GLY A 541 -23.15 11.84 15.79
CA GLY A 541 -24.47 11.68 16.42
C GLY A 541 -24.74 10.26 16.92
N ASN A 542 -24.15 9.24 16.29
CA ASN A 542 -24.23 7.85 16.76
C ASN A 542 -23.58 7.65 18.14
N ARG A 543 -22.67 8.55 18.54
CA ARG A 543 -22.05 8.57 19.87
C ARG A 543 -22.77 9.49 20.86
N GLY A 544 -23.93 10.06 20.49
CA GLY A 544 -24.79 10.84 21.38
C GLY A 544 -24.67 12.36 21.25
N LEU A 545 -23.84 12.87 20.34
CA LEU A 545 -23.70 14.31 20.05
C LEU A 545 -24.97 14.84 19.34
N PRO A 546 -25.67 15.87 19.85
CA PRO A 546 -26.88 16.42 19.24
C PRO A 546 -26.60 17.23 17.95
N VAL A 547 -26.41 16.53 16.83
CA VAL A 547 -26.10 17.11 15.51
C VAL A 547 -26.97 16.51 14.41
N SER A 548 -27.41 17.34 13.46
CA SER A 548 -28.23 17.02 12.29
C SER A 548 -27.72 17.76 11.05
N SER A 549 -28.32 17.50 9.89
CA SER A 549 -28.02 18.23 8.65
C SER A 549 -28.28 19.74 8.73
N GLU A 550 -29.18 20.17 9.64
CA GLU A 550 -29.56 21.57 9.80
C GLU A 550 -28.54 22.36 10.63
N ASN A 551 -28.04 21.79 11.73
CA ASN A 551 -27.15 22.48 12.66
C ASN A 551 -25.65 22.19 12.45
N ALA A 552 -25.28 21.10 11.76
CA ALA A 552 -23.89 20.68 11.57
C ALA A 552 -22.99 21.77 11.01
N ARG A 553 -23.50 22.58 10.07
CA ARG A 553 -22.76 23.72 9.51
C ARG A 553 -22.31 24.68 10.61
N TYR A 554 -23.23 25.10 11.47
CA TYR A 554 -22.97 26.10 12.48
C TYR A 554 -22.08 25.54 13.60
N LEU A 555 -22.24 24.27 13.96
CA LEU A 555 -21.34 23.61 14.90
C LEU A 555 -19.91 23.52 14.34
N ILE A 556 -19.73 23.21 13.05
CA ILE A 556 -18.42 23.23 12.39
C ILE A 556 -17.82 24.64 12.45
N ASP A 557 -18.60 25.67 12.12
CA ASP A 557 -18.15 27.06 12.14
C ASP A 557 -17.68 27.46 13.56
N PHE A 558 -18.46 27.10 14.59
CA PHE A 558 -18.08 27.33 16.00
C PHE A 558 -16.80 26.59 16.38
N LEU A 559 -16.71 25.28 16.11
CA LEU A 559 -15.54 24.48 16.47
C LEU A 559 -14.29 24.98 15.75
N PHE A 560 -14.42 25.50 14.53
CA PHE A 560 -13.30 26.04 13.75
C PHE A 560 -12.81 27.37 14.33
N ASP A 561 -13.74 28.24 14.70
CA ASP A 561 -13.41 29.49 15.41
C ASP A 561 -12.82 29.21 16.80
N LEU A 562 -13.35 28.21 17.52
CA LEU A 562 -12.85 27.79 18.82
C LEU A 562 -11.43 27.21 18.72
N GLU A 563 -11.15 26.37 17.73
CA GLU A 563 -9.80 25.86 17.45
C GLU A 563 -8.83 27.02 17.18
N ARG A 564 -9.21 27.94 16.27
CA ARG A 564 -8.36 29.07 15.83
C ARG A 564 -7.96 29.98 16.99
N GLU A 565 -8.91 30.39 17.83
CA GLU A 565 -8.64 31.32 18.95
C GLU A 565 -7.87 30.65 20.11
N ASN A 566 -7.83 29.30 20.15
CA ASN A 566 -7.29 28.54 21.28
C ASN A 566 -6.15 27.58 20.94
N LEU A 567 -5.49 27.74 19.78
CA LEU A 567 -4.36 26.88 19.38
C LEU A 567 -3.24 26.78 20.44
N ASN A 568 -3.03 27.84 21.23
CA ASN A 568 -2.00 27.87 22.27
C ASN A 568 -2.44 27.22 23.59
N VAL A 569 -3.74 27.04 23.80
CA VAL A 569 -4.32 26.45 25.03
C VAL A 569 -4.66 24.98 24.82
N LEU A 570 -5.04 24.60 23.59
CA LEU A 570 -5.37 23.23 23.24
C LEU A 570 -4.12 22.33 23.28
N PRO A 571 -4.05 21.36 24.21
CA PRO A 571 -2.88 20.51 24.34
C PRO A 571 -2.73 19.62 23.09
N LEU A 572 -1.49 19.53 22.60
CA LEU A 572 -1.09 18.59 21.56
C LEU A 572 -0.47 17.36 22.21
N GLN A 573 -1.13 16.22 22.10
CA GLN A 573 -0.66 14.94 22.60
C GLN A 573 -0.24 14.04 21.43
N GLN A 574 0.85 13.32 21.60
CA GLN A 574 1.28 12.34 20.60
C GLN A 574 0.46 11.06 20.77
N SER A 575 0.13 10.39 19.67
CA SER A 575 -0.58 9.11 19.71
C SER A 575 0.04 8.06 18.79
N LEU A 576 -0.29 6.79 19.04
CA LEU A 576 0.09 5.65 18.22
C LEU A 576 -1.08 4.68 18.09
N SER A 577 -1.15 3.97 16.96
CA SER A 577 -2.19 2.95 16.71
C SER A 577 -1.65 1.53 16.76
N ARG A 578 -0.47 1.34 17.37
CA ARG A 578 0.21 0.05 17.55
C ARG A 578 1.05 0.07 18.83
N MET A 579 1.41 -1.12 19.28
CA MET A 579 2.37 -1.38 20.34
C MET A 579 3.81 -1.35 19.81
N GLY A 580 4.75 -1.56 20.72
CA GLY A 580 6.16 -1.78 20.42
C GLY A 580 7.04 -0.56 20.51
N TRP A 581 8.15 -0.61 19.76
CA TRP A 581 9.13 0.47 19.75
C TRP A 581 8.60 1.72 19.03
N ILE A 582 8.77 2.86 19.69
CA ILE A 582 8.50 4.20 19.15
C ILE A 582 9.80 4.87 18.74
N SER A 583 10.79 4.81 19.64
CA SER A 583 12.15 5.33 19.45
C SER A 583 13.13 4.37 20.11
N SER A 584 14.40 4.76 20.29
CA SER A 584 15.37 3.97 21.07
C SER A 584 15.06 3.97 22.57
N THR A 585 14.28 4.93 23.07
CA THR A 585 14.04 5.13 24.50
C THR A 585 12.57 5.04 24.91
N LYS A 586 11.66 4.78 23.96
CA LYS A 586 10.23 4.69 24.23
C LYS A 586 9.61 3.44 23.62
N PHE A 587 8.78 2.76 24.41
CA PHE A 587 8.11 1.50 24.08
C PHE A 587 6.72 1.42 24.73
N ILE A 588 5.73 0.89 24.00
CA ILE A 588 4.39 0.60 24.53
C ILE A 588 4.19 -0.93 24.58
N PRO A 589 3.82 -1.52 25.73
CA PRO A 589 3.52 -0.87 27.01
C PRO A 589 4.78 -0.59 27.86
N GLY A 590 4.68 0.37 28.79
CA GLY A 590 5.63 0.48 29.91
C GLY A 590 6.64 1.64 29.89
N SER A 591 6.94 2.26 28.75
CA SER A 591 7.86 3.41 28.66
C SER A 591 7.45 4.38 27.56
N HIS A 592 6.33 5.09 27.73
CA HIS A 592 5.72 5.89 26.67
C HIS A 592 5.20 7.26 27.13
N ASP A 593 5.80 7.85 28.17
CA ASP A 593 5.36 9.11 28.77
C ASP A 593 4.95 10.15 27.71
N GLY A 594 3.72 10.66 27.86
CA GLY A 594 3.11 11.64 26.97
C GLY A 594 2.57 11.10 25.64
N ILE A 595 2.53 9.79 25.44
CA ILE A 595 2.04 9.14 24.20
C ILE A 595 0.81 8.28 24.52
N GLU A 596 -0.28 8.53 23.81
CA GLU A 596 -1.55 7.81 23.95
C GLU A 596 -1.66 6.68 22.92
N LEU A 597 -2.12 5.51 23.35
CA LEU A 597 -2.50 4.45 22.43
C LEU A 597 -3.92 4.72 21.91
N ASP A 598 -4.00 5.07 20.64
CA ASP A 598 -5.21 5.38 19.90
C ASP A 598 -5.67 4.13 19.13
N ALA A 599 -6.46 3.31 19.81
CA ALA A 599 -6.99 2.03 19.32
C ALA A 599 -8.43 2.14 18.75
N ASP A 600 -8.90 3.35 18.45
CA ASP A 600 -10.28 3.63 17.99
C ASP A 600 -10.54 3.22 16.52
N GLY A 601 -9.63 2.49 15.87
CA GLY A 601 -9.68 2.07 14.45
C GLY A 601 -10.77 1.05 14.09
N GLY A 602 -11.45 0.49 15.09
CA GLY A 602 -12.57 -0.45 14.92
C GLY A 602 -12.89 -1.18 16.22
N THR A 603 -14.08 -1.75 16.33
CA THR A 603 -14.60 -2.40 17.55
C THR A 603 -13.73 -3.54 18.11
N GLY A 604 -12.75 -4.05 17.35
CA GLY A 604 -11.79 -5.08 17.79
C GLY A 604 -10.51 -4.55 18.44
N GLU A 605 -9.88 -3.51 17.87
CA GLU A 605 -8.57 -2.99 18.33
C GLU A 605 -8.66 -2.35 19.72
N ALA A 606 -9.76 -1.66 20.03
CA ALA A 606 -10.01 -1.11 21.36
C ALA A 606 -10.15 -2.21 22.44
N THR A 607 -10.75 -3.34 22.11
CA THR A 607 -10.87 -4.49 23.03
C THR A 607 -9.49 -5.12 23.29
N LEU A 608 -8.67 -5.23 22.25
CA LEU A 608 -7.32 -5.79 22.35
C LEU A 608 -6.38 -4.86 23.12
N ALA A 609 -6.48 -3.55 22.89
CA ALA A 609 -5.76 -2.54 23.66
C ALA A 609 -6.07 -2.65 25.17
N HIS A 610 -7.32 -2.94 25.53
CA HIS A 610 -7.71 -3.19 26.93
C HIS A 610 -7.05 -4.43 27.53
N GLY A 611 -6.72 -5.43 26.72
CA GLY A 611 -6.02 -6.63 27.16
C GLY A 611 -4.59 -6.37 27.63
N TYR A 612 -3.92 -5.33 27.11
CA TYR A 612 -2.57 -4.93 27.53
C TYR A 612 -2.61 -4.00 28.75
N ARG A 613 -3.17 -4.52 29.85
CA ARG A 613 -3.20 -3.87 31.17
C ARG A 613 -2.40 -4.69 32.19
N GLU A 614 -2.04 -4.06 33.29
CA GLU A 614 -1.40 -4.71 34.42
C GLU A 614 -2.45 -5.21 35.43
N SER A 615 -2.26 -6.41 35.97
CA SER A 615 -3.05 -6.96 37.07
C SER A 615 -2.15 -7.77 38.00
N GLY A 616 -2.42 -7.69 39.31
CA GLY A 616 -1.59 -8.31 40.34
C GLY A 616 -0.26 -7.59 40.54
N THR A 617 0.72 -8.28 41.14
CA THR A 617 2.08 -7.75 41.34
C THR A 617 3.11 -8.55 40.54
N LEU A 618 4.26 -7.92 40.24
CA LEU A 618 5.39 -8.62 39.62
C LEU A 618 5.87 -9.80 40.47
N THR A 619 5.85 -9.65 41.80
CA THR A 619 6.32 -10.70 42.72
C THR A 619 5.40 -11.92 42.68
N ASP A 620 4.08 -11.70 42.66
CA ASP A 620 3.11 -12.79 42.56
C ASP A 620 3.24 -13.51 41.21
N TRP A 621 3.37 -12.74 40.12
CA TRP A 621 3.62 -13.30 38.79
C TRP A 621 4.90 -14.16 38.75
N ILE A 622 6.01 -13.68 39.34
CA ILE A 622 7.27 -14.44 39.41
C ILE A 622 7.05 -15.75 40.17
N ASN A 623 6.37 -15.73 41.31
CA ASN A 623 6.13 -16.92 42.13
C ASN A 623 5.30 -17.97 41.39
N ASP A 624 4.33 -17.55 40.58
CA ASP A 624 3.47 -18.44 39.80
C ASP A 624 4.18 -19.03 38.57
N ILE A 625 5.06 -18.27 37.93
CA ILE A 625 5.73 -18.66 36.68
C ILE A 625 7.05 -19.40 36.92
N LYS A 626 7.78 -19.12 38.00
CA LYS A 626 9.08 -19.73 38.32
C LYS A 626 9.09 -21.27 38.24
N PRO A 627 8.06 -22.02 38.67
CA PRO A 627 8.02 -23.48 38.52
C PRO A 627 8.07 -23.97 37.06
N LEU A 628 7.69 -23.14 36.08
CA LEU A 628 7.73 -23.48 34.66
C LEU A 628 9.15 -23.49 34.09
N LEU A 629 10.09 -22.76 34.71
CA LEU A 629 11.47 -22.65 34.26
C LEU A 629 12.24 -23.98 34.28
N LYS A 630 11.73 -24.99 35.01
CA LYS A 630 12.29 -26.35 35.03
C LYS A 630 11.95 -27.16 33.77
N TYR A 631 10.95 -26.73 33.00
CA TYR A 631 10.53 -27.41 31.77
C TYR A 631 11.06 -26.64 30.55
N PRO A 632 11.99 -27.22 29.77
CA PRO A 632 12.68 -26.51 28.69
C PRO A 632 11.73 -25.88 27.65
N ILE A 633 10.69 -26.61 27.22
CA ILE A 633 9.76 -26.11 26.20
C ILE A 633 8.92 -24.93 26.74
N ALA A 634 8.37 -25.03 27.96
CA ALA A 634 7.62 -23.92 28.55
C ALA A 634 8.52 -22.71 28.83
N ARG A 635 9.75 -22.93 29.30
CA ARG A 635 10.76 -21.88 29.49
C ARG A 635 11.10 -21.19 28.17
N PHE A 636 11.31 -21.95 27.09
CA PHE A 636 11.61 -21.40 25.78
C PHE A 636 10.46 -20.56 25.20
N MET A 637 9.22 -21.01 25.35
CA MET A 637 8.04 -20.22 24.97
C MET A 637 7.91 -18.94 25.79
N LEU A 638 8.21 -18.98 27.10
CA LEU A 638 8.22 -17.81 27.96
C LEU A 638 9.34 -16.83 27.54
N ALA A 639 10.55 -17.33 27.30
CA ALA A 639 11.69 -16.54 26.85
C ALA A 639 11.41 -15.85 25.51
N ALA A 640 10.69 -16.52 24.61
CA ALA A 640 10.27 -15.94 23.34
C ALA A 640 9.35 -14.71 23.51
N SER A 641 8.57 -14.66 24.59
CA SER A 641 7.78 -13.47 24.91
C SER A 641 8.66 -12.26 25.22
N PHE A 642 9.76 -12.46 25.95
CA PHE A 642 10.76 -11.42 26.23
C PHE A 642 11.64 -11.10 25.01
N ALA A 643 11.85 -12.06 24.11
CA ALA A 643 12.65 -11.87 22.91
C ALA A 643 11.98 -10.98 21.85
N GLY A 644 10.65 -10.85 21.87
CA GLY A 644 9.88 -10.03 20.91
C GLY A 644 10.45 -8.62 20.72
N PRO A 645 10.60 -7.82 21.79
CA PRO A 645 11.19 -6.48 21.71
C PRO A 645 12.66 -6.48 21.25
N MET A 646 13.39 -7.56 21.53
CA MET A 646 14.82 -7.67 21.22
C MET A 646 15.09 -7.96 19.74
N LEU A 647 14.11 -8.44 18.98
CA LEU A 647 14.26 -8.69 17.55
C LEU A 647 14.71 -7.43 16.79
N LYS A 648 14.26 -6.23 17.21
CA LYS A 648 14.70 -4.95 16.63
C LYS A 648 16.19 -4.73 16.82
N ILE A 649 16.68 -5.05 18.03
CA ILE A 649 18.07 -4.80 18.45
C ILE A 649 19.00 -5.76 17.71
N PHE A 650 18.63 -7.04 17.62
CA PHE A 650 19.41 -8.08 16.95
C PHE A 650 19.24 -8.11 15.43
N ASN A 651 18.40 -7.23 14.88
CA ASN A 651 18.04 -7.22 13.46
C ASN A 651 17.51 -8.59 12.97
N GLN A 652 16.71 -9.24 13.81
CA GLN A 652 16.13 -10.55 13.52
C GLN A 652 14.78 -10.43 12.81
N ARG A 653 14.54 -11.38 11.91
CA ARG A 653 13.28 -11.51 11.18
C ARG A 653 12.18 -12.10 12.07
N VAL A 654 10.93 -11.98 11.64
CA VAL A 654 9.82 -12.74 12.25
C VAL A 654 10.08 -14.23 12.11
N TYR A 655 9.91 -14.96 13.20
CA TYR A 655 9.97 -16.42 13.24
C TYR A 655 8.86 -17.00 14.12
N PHE A 656 8.65 -18.29 13.97
CA PHE A 656 7.64 -19.04 14.68
C PHE A 656 8.28 -20.00 15.67
N ILE A 657 7.66 -20.14 16.82
CA ILE A 657 7.90 -21.27 17.73
C ILE A 657 6.57 -22.02 17.81
N HIS A 658 6.60 -23.23 17.27
CA HIS A 658 5.44 -24.11 17.25
C HIS A 658 5.70 -25.30 18.17
N ASN A 659 4.93 -25.39 19.25
CA ASN A 659 4.94 -26.61 20.05
C ASN A 659 3.79 -27.53 19.65
N TRP A 660 4.12 -28.78 19.35
CA TRP A 660 3.13 -29.81 19.04
C TRP A 660 3.37 -31.10 19.81
N GLY A 661 2.33 -31.90 19.90
CA GLY A 661 2.34 -33.13 20.69
C GLY A 661 0.93 -33.51 21.14
N PRO A 662 0.77 -34.60 21.91
CA PRO A 662 -0.54 -35.10 22.28
C PRO A 662 -1.35 -34.10 23.13
N SER A 663 -2.67 -34.27 23.18
CA SER A 663 -3.56 -33.45 24.00
C SER A 663 -3.17 -33.53 25.49
N ARG A 664 -3.56 -32.52 26.28
CA ARG A 664 -3.30 -32.42 27.74
C ARG A 664 -1.84 -32.19 28.17
N GLY A 665 -0.92 -31.94 27.25
CA GLY A 665 0.48 -31.60 27.57
C GLY A 665 0.77 -30.19 28.13
N GLY A 666 -0.23 -29.47 28.62
CA GLY A 666 -0.04 -28.10 29.12
C GLY A 666 0.27 -27.02 28.07
N LYS A 667 0.03 -27.31 26.77
CA LYS A 667 0.36 -26.40 25.65
C LYS A 667 -0.30 -25.02 25.76
N THR A 668 -1.62 -24.97 25.90
CA THR A 668 -2.37 -23.72 26.08
C THR A 668 -1.93 -22.98 27.36
N ALA A 669 -1.56 -23.70 28.42
CA ALA A 669 -1.09 -23.07 29.66
C ALA A 669 0.30 -22.43 29.49
N ALA A 670 1.21 -23.07 28.77
CA ALA A 670 2.51 -22.48 28.41
C ALA A 670 2.37 -21.26 27.49
N LEU A 671 1.45 -21.32 26.51
CA LEU A 671 1.13 -20.17 25.65
C LEU A 671 0.58 -19.00 26.47
N LYS A 672 -0.33 -19.25 27.41
CA LYS A 672 -0.87 -18.23 28.31
C LYS A 672 0.18 -17.64 29.25
N ALA A 673 1.08 -18.47 29.77
CA ALA A 673 2.22 -18.00 30.55
C ALA A 673 3.14 -17.08 29.75
N ALA A 674 3.38 -17.37 28.47
CA ALA A 674 4.16 -16.49 27.61
C ALA A 674 3.45 -15.15 27.37
N LEU A 675 2.14 -15.16 27.10
CA LEU A 675 1.34 -13.95 26.87
C LEU A 675 1.15 -13.10 28.14
N SER A 676 1.09 -13.73 29.32
CA SER A 676 0.88 -13.02 30.60
C SER A 676 2.03 -12.08 30.97
N VAL A 677 3.18 -12.19 30.30
CA VAL A 677 4.27 -11.22 30.40
C VAL A 677 3.78 -9.81 30.05
N TRP A 678 2.93 -9.66 29.05
CA TRP A 678 2.57 -8.36 28.45
C TRP A 678 1.13 -7.92 28.70
N GLY A 679 0.20 -8.84 28.97
CA GLY A 679 -1.20 -8.50 29.21
C GLY A 679 -2.05 -9.72 29.51
N GLU A 680 -3.37 -9.53 29.55
CA GLU A 680 -4.35 -10.55 29.85
C GLU A 680 -4.41 -11.63 28.75
N PRO A 681 -3.94 -12.86 29.01
CA PRO A 681 -3.74 -13.86 27.97
C PRO A 681 -5.01 -14.23 27.19
N GLU A 682 -6.17 -14.31 27.86
CA GLU A 682 -7.43 -14.67 27.21
C GLU A 682 -7.91 -13.60 26.21
N VAL A 683 -7.55 -12.34 26.44
CA VAL A 683 -7.95 -11.21 25.59
C VAL A 683 -6.99 -11.04 24.42
N ILE A 684 -5.68 -11.19 24.67
CA ILE A 684 -4.65 -10.90 23.65
C ILE A 684 -4.29 -12.12 22.78
N MET A 685 -4.66 -13.32 23.19
CA MET A 685 -4.46 -14.55 22.40
C MET A 685 -5.36 -14.56 21.17
N ALA A 686 -4.77 -14.83 20.00
CA ALA A 686 -5.49 -14.95 18.75
C ALA A 686 -5.99 -16.37 18.52
N ASN A 687 -7.11 -16.49 17.80
CA ASN A 687 -7.65 -17.78 17.37
C ASN A 687 -7.32 -18.02 15.89
N PHE A 688 -6.91 -19.25 15.51
CA PHE A 688 -6.62 -19.61 14.10
C PHE A 688 -7.83 -19.53 13.15
N ASN A 689 -9.06 -19.51 13.68
CA ASN A 689 -10.28 -19.26 12.89
C ASN A 689 -10.45 -17.78 12.46
N SER A 690 -9.54 -16.89 12.87
CA SER A 690 -9.54 -15.49 12.43
C SER A 690 -9.24 -15.38 10.94
N THR A 691 -9.86 -14.42 10.25
CA THR A 691 -9.54 -14.16 8.84
C THR A 691 -8.07 -13.74 8.68
N ARG A 692 -7.47 -13.97 7.51
CA ARG A 692 -6.09 -13.54 7.24
C ARG A 692 -5.88 -12.04 7.52
N VAL A 693 -6.89 -11.22 7.18
CA VAL A 693 -6.88 -9.78 7.43
C VAL A 693 -6.94 -9.46 8.93
N GLY A 694 -7.69 -10.25 9.71
CA GLY A 694 -7.70 -10.17 11.16
C GLY A 694 -6.31 -10.42 11.75
N LEU A 695 -5.66 -11.53 11.38
CA LEU A 695 -4.30 -11.86 11.85
C LEU A 695 -3.25 -10.84 11.40
N GLU A 696 -3.37 -10.31 10.18
CA GLU A 696 -2.51 -9.23 9.66
C GLU A 696 -2.64 -7.95 10.52
N ARG A 697 -3.87 -7.55 10.87
CA ARG A 697 -4.11 -6.40 11.75
C ARG A 697 -3.61 -6.63 13.17
N LEU A 698 -3.81 -7.83 13.72
CA LEU A 698 -3.29 -8.21 15.04
C LEU A 698 -1.76 -8.14 15.08
N ALA A 699 -1.08 -8.71 14.08
CA ALA A 699 0.37 -8.68 14.00
C ALA A 699 0.89 -7.23 13.90
N ALA A 700 0.24 -6.40 13.08
CA ALA A 700 0.55 -4.98 12.94
C ALA A 700 0.34 -4.18 14.24
N PHE A 701 -0.73 -4.49 14.97
CA PHE A 701 -1.04 -3.85 16.25
C PHE A 701 -0.05 -4.26 17.35
N TYR A 702 0.32 -5.55 17.44
CA TYR A 702 1.21 -6.05 18.48
C TYR A 702 2.68 -5.72 18.27
N SER A 703 3.10 -5.43 17.03
CA SER A 703 4.46 -5.07 16.60
C SER A 703 5.48 -4.93 17.74
N ASP A 704 6.52 -5.77 17.74
CA ASP A 704 7.52 -5.97 18.78
C ASP A 704 7.07 -6.75 20.04
N LEU A 705 5.80 -7.15 20.13
CA LEU A 705 5.30 -8.07 21.16
C LEU A 705 4.95 -9.45 20.56
N PRO A 706 4.97 -10.54 21.35
CA PRO A 706 4.65 -11.88 20.84
C PRO A 706 3.20 -11.98 20.36
N LEU A 707 2.98 -12.73 19.28
CA LEU A 707 1.66 -13.08 18.78
C LEU A 707 1.37 -14.55 19.12
N GLY A 708 0.54 -14.79 20.13
CA GLY A 708 0.11 -16.14 20.50
C GLY A 708 -1.13 -16.58 19.72
N VAL A 709 -1.09 -17.75 19.09
CA VAL A 709 -2.20 -18.32 18.32
C VAL A 709 -2.46 -19.78 18.75
N ASP A 710 -3.65 -20.05 19.32
CA ASP A 710 -4.02 -21.42 19.75
C ASP A 710 -4.68 -22.19 18.58
N GLU A 711 -4.09 -23.33 18.18
CA GLU A 711 -4.51 -24.13 17.03
C GLU A 711 -5.60 -25.14 17.36
N ARG A 712 -5.94 -25.36 18.64
CA ARG A 712 -6.80 -26.43 19.19
C ARG A 712 -8.19 -26.63 18.54
N GLN A 713 -8.59 -25.82 17.57
CA GLN A 713 -9.91 -25.85 16.91
C GLN A 713 -9.88 -25.98 15.38
N VAL A 714 -8.72 -26.13 14.73
CA VAL A 714 -8.67 -26.28 13.26
C VAL A 714 -8.80 -27.76 12.88
N VAL A 715 -10.05 -28.26 12.89
CA VAL A 715 -10.37 -29.58 12.36
C VAL A 715 -10.52 -29.50 10.83
N GLY A 716 -9.62 -30.13 10.06
CA GLY A 716 -9.80 -30.40 8.62
C GLY A 716 -8.60 -30.09 7.72
N ASP A 717 -8.76 -30.44 6.43
CA ASP A 717 -7.74 -30.46 5.36
C ASP A 717 -7.31 -29.05 4.88
N LYS A 718 -6.82 -28.21 5.80
CA LYS A 718 -6.47 -26.80 5.58
C LYS A 718 -4.96 -26.51 5.66
N GLN A 719 -4.12 -27.50 5.41
CA GLN A 719 -2.65 -27.35 5.45
C GLN A 719 -2.16 -26.16 4.61
N GLY A 720 -2.70 -25.99 3.39
CA GLY A 720 -2.35 -24.86 2.52
C GLY A 720 -2.72 -23.48 3.10
N LEU A 721 -3.77 -23.38 3.92
CA LEU A 721 -4.10 -22.13 4.62
C LEU A 721 -3.07 -21.82 5.70
N ILE A 722 -2.68 -22.83 6.50
CA ILE A 722 -1.68 -22.69 7.56
C ILE A 722 -0.33 -22.27 6.97
N GLU A 723 0.13 -22.93 5.91
CA GLU A 723 1.37 -22.55 5.22
C GLU A 723 1.33 -21.11 4.69
N SER A 724 0.19 -20.68 4.14
CA SER A 724 0.01 -19.30 3.68
C SER A 724 0.05 -18.28 4.82
N LEU A 725 -0.43 -18.65 6.01
CA LEU A 725 -0.39 -17.80 7.21
C LEU A 725 1.03 -17.70 7.78
N VAL A 726 1.75 -18.83 7.83
CA VAL A 726 3.16 -18.86 8.24
C VAL A 726 3.99 -17.96 7.33
N TYR A 727 3.76 -18.06 6.02
CA TYR A 727 4.44 -17.19 5.07
C TYR A 727 4.07 -15.72 5.28
N MET A 728 2.78 -15.39 5.33
CA MET A 728 2.29 -14.02 5.50
C MET A 728 2.87 -13.34 6.75
N LEU A 729 2.71 -13.98 7.92
CA LEU A 729 3.21 -13.44 9.18
C LEU A 729 4.75 -13.42 9.20
N GLY A 730 5.41 -14.45 8.68
CA GLY A 730 6.87 -14.55 8.60
C GLY A 730 7.54 -13.48 7.74
N MET A 731 6.82 -12.85 6.81
CA MET A 731 7.34 -11.73 6.01
C MET A 731 7.46 -10.43 6.81
N GLY A 732 6.72 -10.26 7.90
CA GLY A 732 6.74 -9.02 8.70
C GLY A 732 6.07 -7.81 8.03
N LYS A 733 5.30 -8.02 6.95
CA LYS A 733 4.63 -6.95 6.22
C LYS A 733 3.29 -7.41 5.66
N GLY A 734 2.33 -6.50 5.71
CA GLY A 734 0.99 -6.64 5.15
C GLY A 734 0.99 -6.50 3.63
N LYS A 735 -0.14 -6.82 3.02
CA LYS A 735 -0.28 -6.64 1.57
C LYS A 735 -0.49 -5.16 1.22
N THR A 736 0.14 -4.70 0.15
CA THR A 736 -0.22 -3.41 -0.45
C THR A 736 -1.65 -3.51 -0.99
N ARG A 737 -2.52 -2.57 -0.62
CA ARG A 737 -3.91 -2.50 -1.11
C ARG A 737 -4.16 -1.15 -1.77
N GLY A 738 -5.14 -1.07 -2.67
CA GLY A 738 -5.59 0.21 -3.23
C GLY A 738 -6.41 0.99 -2.20
N SER A 739 -6.28 2.31 -2.20
CA SER A 739 -7.12 3.21 -1.40
C SER A 739 -8.39 3.57 -2.18
N LYS A 740 -9.54 3.74 -1.51
CA LYS A 740 -10.82 4.12 -2.16
C LYS A 740 -10.80 5.48 -2.87
N GLY A 741 -9.79 6.31 -2.62
CA GLY A 741 -9.62 7.63 -3.23
C GLY A 741 -8.41 7.74 -4.16
N GLY A 742 -7.90 6.61 -4.66
CA GLY A 742 -6.67 6.52 -5.43
C GLY A 742 -5.42 6.33 -4.56
N GLY A 743 -4.37 5.75 -5.14
CA GLY A 743 -3.11 5.44 -4.45
C GLY A 743 -3.13 4.16 -3.60
N THR A 744 -2.06 3.87 -2.87
CA THR A 744 -1.94 2.66 -2.04
C THR A 744 -2.33 2.94 -0.59
N GLN A 745 -3.18 2.09 0.01
CA GLN A 745 -3.37 2.03 1.46
C GLN A 745 -2.04 1.88 2.18
N LYS A 746 -1.98 2.41 3.40
CA LYS A 746 -0.81 2.28 4.26
C LYS A 746 -0.51 0.79 4.49
N MET A 747 0.67 0.36 4.10
CA MET A 747 1.14 -1.01 4.35
C MET A 747 1.41 -1.17 5.83
N ASN A 748 0.87 -2.23 6.42
CA ASN A 748 1.17 -2.60 7.79
C ASN A 748 2.52 -3.31 7.86
N PHE A 749 3.30 -3.04 8.90
CA PHE A 749 4.55 -3.74 9.18
C PHE A 749 4.51 -4.27 10.60
N TRP A 750 5.16 -5.41 10.81
CA TRP A 750 5.32 -5.99 12.14
C TRP A 750 6.63 -6.75 12.25
N ARG A 751 7.10 -6.83 13.47
CA ARG A 751 8.21 -7.69 13.88
C ARG A 751 7.78 -8.35 15.17
N THR A 752 7.58 -9.65 15.17
CA THR A 752 7.03 -10.39 16.31
C THR A 752 7.61 -11.78 16.31
N ILE A 753 7.45 -12.49 17.43
CA ILE A 753 7.63 -13.93 17.50
C ILE A 753 6.23 -14.51 17.56
N VAL A 754 5.91 -15.39 16.60
CA VAL A 754 4.60 -16.03 16.57
C VAL A 754 4.69 -17.33 17.36
N LEU A 755 3.93 -17.42 18.45
CA LEU A 755 3.85 -18.60 19.30
C LEU A 755 2.60 -19.38 18.94
N THR A 756 2.76 -20.64 18.57
CA THR A 756 1.62 -21.48 18.21
C THR A 756 1.70 -22.83 18.90
N THR A 757 0.55 -23.42 19.18
CA THR A 757 0.47 -24.73 19.81
C THR A 757 -0.55 -25.61 19.11
N GLY A 758 -0.20 -26.84 18.76
CA GLY A 758 -1.09 -27.77 18.05
C GLY A 758 -0.94 -29.23 18.44
N GLU A 759 -1.70 -30.11 17.79
CA GLU A 759 -1.54 -31.57 17.94
C GLU A 759 -0.66 -32.20 16.87
N GLN A 760 -0.50 -31.50 15.74
CA GLN A 760 0.27 -31.89 14.57
C GLN A 760 1.30 -30.80 14.24
N PRO A 761 2.38 -31.12 13.49
CA PRO A 761 3.31 -30.10 12.99
C PRO A 761 2.60 -29.12 12.03
N LEU A 762 3.12 -27.89 11.93
CA LEU A 762 2.67 -26.88 10.94
C LEU A 762 3.27 -27.14 9.56
N SER A 763 4.45 -27.77 9.50
CA SER A 763 5.08 -28.15 8.26
C SER A 763 4.76 -29.61 7.91
N SER A 764 4.70 -29.87 6.61
CA SER A 764 4.60 -31.20 6.04
C SER A 764 5.87 -31.51 5.26
N ASP A 765 6.01 -32.78 4.92
CA ASP A 765 7.13 -33.32 4.15
C ASP A 765 7.37 -32.65 2.79
N SER A 766 6.32 -32.05 2.21
CA SER A 766 6.32 -31.33 0.93
C SER A 766 6.33 -29.80 1.09
N SER A 767 6.36 -29.28 2.32
CA SER A 767 6.38 -27.84 2.57
C SER A 767 7.67 -27.21 2.07
N SER A 768 7.56 -26.00 1.50
CA SER A 768 8.72 -25.28 0.98
C SER A 768 9.81 -25.05 2.04
N THR A 769 11.08 -25.07 1.62
CA THR A 769 12.24 -24.77 2.49
C THR A 769 12.12 -23.42 3.22
N GLY A 770 11.38 -22.47 2.64
CA GLY A 770 11.10 -21.17 3.26
C GLY A 770 10.26 -21.24 4.53
N ILE A 771 9.40 -22.25 4.69
CA ILE A 771 8.59 -22.49 5.90
C ILE A 771 9.45 -23.16 6.96
N LYS A 772 10.15 -24.25 6.61
CA LYS A 772 11.02 -25.01 7.53
C LYS A 772 12.11 -24.15 8.19
N THR A 773 12.65 -23.17 7.46
CA THR A 773 13.65 -22.23 8.01
C THR A 773 13.08 -21.13 8.90
N ARG A 774 11.75 -20.92 8.93
CA ARG A 774 11.08 -19.86 9.70
C ARG A 774 10.34 -20.37 10.92
N VAL A 775 10.11 -21.68 11.00
CA VAL A 775 9.39 -22.33 12.09
C VAL A 775 10.34 -23.24 12.86
N ALA A 776 10.45 -23.00 14.17
CA ALA A 776 11.02 -23.94 15.11
C ALA A 776 9.90 -24.85 15.62
N GLU A 777 9.82 -26.06 15.08
CA GLU A 777 8.83 -27.06 15.44
C GLU A 777 9.39 -27.95 16.55
N ILE A 778 8.79 -27.87 17.74
CA ILE A 778 9.28 -28.55 18.93
C ILE A 778 8.23 -29.56 19.38
N TYR A 779 8.55 -30.84 19.20
CA TYR A 779 7.72 -31.92 19.70
C TYR A 779 7.92 -32.11 21.21
N GLY A 780 6.82 -32.17 21.97
CA GLY A 780 6.87 -32.52 23.38
C GLY A 780 5.77 -31.85 24.21
N LEU A 781 5.80 -32.12 25.52
CA LEU A 781 4.85 -31.58 26.49
C LEU A 781 5.48 -30.37 27.19
N PRO A 782 4.99 -29.13 26.98
CA PRO A 782 5.51 -27.96 27.67
C PRO A 782 5.40 -28.04 29.19
N ILE A 783 4.27 -28.54 29.69
CA ILE A 783 4.03 -28.69 31.13
C ILE A 783 3.45 -30.09 31.35
N PRO A 784 4.30 -31.11 31.57
CA PRO A 784 3.86 -32.49 31.81
C PRO A 784 3.01 -32.64 33.08
N ASP A 785 3.19 -31.76 34.07
CA ASP A 785 2.42 -31.75 35.31
C ASP A 785 1.06 -31.07 35.11
N GLU A 786 -0.01 -31.87 35.08
CA GLU A 786 -1.39 -31.38 34.87
C GLU A 786 -1.87 -30.41 35.95
N ASN A 787 -1.43 -30.59 37.21
CA ASN A 787 -1.83 -29.70 38.31
C ASN A 787 -1.17 -28.35 38.15
N LEU A 788 0.11 -28.33 37.79
CA LEU A 788 0.82 -27.09 37.51
C LEU A 788 0.25 -26.40 36.26
N ALA A 789 -0.09 -27.13 35.20
CA ALA A 789 -0.71 -26.57 34.01
C ALA A 789 -2.06 -25.92 34.33
N ARG A 790 -2.89 -26.55 35.17
CA ARG A 790 -4.16 -25.98 35.64
C ARG A 790 -3.93 -24.74 36.49
N LYS A 791 -3.02 -24.81 37.48
CA LYS A 791 -2.67 -23.65 38.32
C LYS A 791 -2.19 -22.46 37.47
N THR A 792 -1.33 -22.73 36.48
CA THR A 792 -0.82 -21.70 35.55
C THR A 792 -1.96 -21.03 34.79
N HIS A 793 -2.93 -21.81 34.33
CA HIS A 793 -4.10 -21.28 33.63
C HIS A 793 -4.96 -20.35 34.50
N ASP A 794 -5.12 -20.66 35.79
CA ASP A 794 -5.92 -19.84 36.70
C ASP A 794 -5.17 -18.59 37.16
N THR A 795 -3.90 -18.74 37.54
CA THR A 795 -3.04 -17.63 38.02
C THR A 795 -2.76 -16.58 36.96
N THR A 796 -2.59 -16.98 35.69
CA THR A 796 -2.37 -16.04 34.58
C THR A 796 -3.60 -15.18 34.22
N LYS A 797 -4.76 -15.43 34.85
CA LYS A 797 -5.95 -14.56 34.79
C LYS A 797 -5.95 -13.47 35.86
N GLU A 798 -5.14 -13.61 36.90
CA GLU A 798 -5.09 -12.68 38.03
C GLU A 798 -3.80 -11.84 37.99
N ASN A 799 -2.68 -12.48 37.64
CA ASN A 799 -1.36 -11.88 37.59
C ASN A 799 -0.87 -11.82 36.13
N PHE A 800 -0.77 -10.63 35.55
CA PHE A 800 -0.31 -10.43 34.17
C PHE A 800 0.11 -8.98 33.87
N GLY A 801 0.86 -8.78 32.79
CA GLY A 801 1.25 -7.47 32.25
C GLY A 801 2.40 -6.77 32.98
N THR A 802 2.81 -7.28 34.15
CA THR A 802 3.83 -6.62 35.01
C THR A 802 5.27 -6.96 34.59
N ALA A 803 5.54 -8.20 34.16
CA ALA A 803 6.89 -8.67 33.83
C ALA A 803 7.47 -8.01 32.58
N GLY A 804 6.67 -7.83 31.52
CA GLY A 804 7.09 -7.18 30.28
C GLY A 804 7.43 -5.70 30.50
N VAL A 805 6.66 -5.00 31.33
CA VAL A 805 6.92 -3.60 31.70
C VAL A 805 8.22 -3.46 32.51
N ALA A 806 8.48 -4.36 33.46
CA ALA A 806 9.74 -4.37 34.19
C ALA A 806 10.92 -4.67 33.26
N PHE A 807 10.78 -5.67 32.39
CA PHE A 807 11.81 -6.06 31.44
C PHE A 807 12.16 -4.94 30.46
N ILE A 808 11.16 -4.27 29.87
CA ILE A 808 11.42 -3.24 28.87
C ILE A 808 12.07 -1.99 29.46
N LYS A 809 11.67 -1.59 30.69
CA LYS A 809 12.31 -0.48 31.41
C LYS A 809 13.80 -0.76 31.61
N ARG A 810 14.14 -2.00 32.01
CA ARG A 810 15.53 -2.43 32.18
C ARG A 810 16.27 -2.52 30.84
N LEU A 811 15.64 -3.09 29.81
CA LEU A 811 16.22 -3.19 28.47
C LEU A 811 16.55 -1.82 27.89
N ILE A 812 15.65 -0.83 28.02
CA ILE A 812 15.89 0.54 27.58
C ILE A 812 17.05 1.17 28.36
N GLN A 813 17.11 0.97 29.67
CA GLN A 813 18.19 1.48 30.51
C GLN A 813 19.55 0.93 30.07
N GLU A 814 19.67 -0.39 29.88
CA GLU A 814 20.91 -1.03 29.45
C GLU A 814 21.27 -0.66 28.00
N ALA A 815 20.29 -0.69 27.09
CA ALA A 815 20.50 -0.37 25.69
C ALA A 815 20.87 1.10 25.44
N THR A 816 20.45 2.02 26.32
CA THR A 816 20.86 3.43 26.24
C THR A 816 22.36 3.61 26.50
N ASN A 817 22.93 2.76 27.36
CA ASN A 817 24.34 2.87 27.75
C ASN A 817 25.24 1.95 26.91
N ASN A 818 24.77 0.73 26.59
CA ASN A 818 25.59 -0.40 26.15
C ASN A 818 25.00 -1.13 24.92
N MET A 819 24.33 -0.42 24.00
CA MET A 819 23.68 -1.04 22.82
C MET A 819 24.63 -1.93 22.01
N ASP A 820 25.86 -1.47 21.81
CA ASP A 820 26.84 -2.19 20.98
C ASP A 820 27.32 -3.46 21.68
N GLU A 821 27.46 -3.45 23.01
CA GLU A 821 27.82 -4.64 23.79
C GLU A 821 26.72 -5.71 23.71
N ILE A 822 25.45 -5.32 23.79
CA ILE A 822 24.31 -6.24 23.66
C ILE A 822 24.32 -6.93 22.28
N LYS A 823 24.61 -6.17 21.21
CA LYS A 823 24.71 -6.70 19.85
C LYS A 823 25.94 -7.58 19.66
N GLU A 824 27.08 -7.17 20.18
CA GLU A 824 28.32 -7.95 20.12
C GLU A 824 28.17 -9.28 20.86
N TYR A 825 27.53 -9.26 22.04
CA TYR A 825 27.26 -10.46 22.81
C TYR A 825 26.32 -11.42 22.06
N TYR A 826 25.31 -10.90 21.36
CA TYR A 826 24.48 -11.69 20.46
C TYR A 826 25.30 -12.37 19.36
N THR A 827 26.15 -11.61 18.65
CA THR A 827 27.00 -12.15 17.57
C THR A 827 27.95 -13.22 18.08
N LYS A 828 28.65 -12.99 19.20
CA LYS A 828 29.57 -13.97 19.81
C LYS A 828 28.85 -15.25 20.23
N THR A 829 27.67 -15.11 20.84
CA THR A 829 26.87 -16.27 21.28
C THR A 829 26.39 -17.09 20.07
N LYS A 830 25.94 -16.42 19.01
CA LYS A 830 25.53 -17.06 17.75
C LYS A 830 26.70 -17.85 17.14
N GLU A 831 27.88 -17.24 17.04
CA GLU A 831 29.07 -17.89 16.49
C GLU A 831 29.48 -19.11 17.32
N ALA A 832 29.45 -19.01 18.65
CA ALA A 832 29.76 -20.13 19.53
C ALA A 832 28.78 -21.30 19.34
N ILE A 833 27.47 -21.03 19.31
CA ILE A 833 26.45 -22.07 19.10
C ILE A 833 26.60 -22.70 17.71
N ALA A 834 26.86 -21.91 16.67
CA ALA A 834 27.00 -22.41 15.31
C ALA A 834 28.17 -23.39 15.13
N VAL A 835 29.24 -23.26 15.93
CA VAL A 835 30.36 -24.20 15.92
C VAL A 835 29.97 -25.55 16.54
N HIS A 836 29.22 -25.54 17.64
CA HIS A 836 28.83 -26.75 18.36
C HIS A 836 27.65 -27.50 17.71
N PHE A 837 26.78 -26.77 17.00
CA PHE A 837 25.56 -27.30 16.38
C PHE A 837 25.59 -27.09 14.86
N ALA A 838 26.74 -27.35 14.23
CA ALA A 838 26.97 -27.09 12.80
C ALA A 838 25.99 -27.85 11.87
N ASP A 839 25.44 -28.97 12.34
CA ASP A 839 24.46 -29.76 11.60
C ASP A 839 23.05 -29.17 11.65
N ASN A 840 22.74 -28.21 12.54
CA ASN A 840 21.42 -27.58 12.59
C ASN A 840 21.28 -26.48 11.53
N VAL A 841 20.03 -26.22 11.11
CA VAL A 841 19.73 -25.15 10.16
C VAL A 841 20.16 -23.79 10.74
N SER A 842 20.95 -23.00 9.99
CA SER A 842 21.46 -21.70 10.44
C SER A 842 20.37 -20.74 10.96
N SER A 843 19.18 -20.75 10.35
CA SER A 843 18.06 -19.94 10.83
C SER A 843 17.48 -20.40 12.16
N HIS A 844 17.57 -21.70 12.48
CA HIS A 844 17.21 -22.23 13.80
C HIS A 844 18.24 -21.84 14.86
N ILE A 845 19.52 -21.84 14.52
CA ILE A 845 20.57 -21.31 15.39
C ILE A 845 20.29 -19.83 15.72
N ASP A 846 19.94 -19.02 14.71
CA ASP A 846 19.65 -17.59 14.88
C ASP A 846 18.48 -17.32 15.83
N LEU A 847 17.36 -18.03 15.65
CA LEU A 847 16.16 -17.87 16.48
C LEU A 847 16.35 -18.42 17.90
N VAL A 848 17.07 -19.55 18.06
CA VAL A 848 17.38 -20.11 19.38
C VAL A 848 18.30 -19.17 20.14
N THR A 849 19.33 -18.64 19.47
CA THR A 849 20.24 -17.65 20.07
C THR A 849 19.48 -16.42 20.56
N ALA A 850 18.61 -15.84 19.72
CA ALA A 850 17.83 -14.65 20.10
C ALA A 850 16.91 -14.93 21.30
N THR A 851 16.28 -16.11 21.32
CA THR A 851 15.33 -16.51 22.38
C THR A 851 16.04 -16.84 23.69
N CYS A 852 17.15 -17.60 23.64
CA CYS A 852 17.94 -17.94 24.83
C CYS A 852 18.70 -16.73 25.39
N LEU A 853 19.05 -15.75 24.55
CA LEU A 853 19.63 -14.52 25.06
C LEU A 853 18.59 -13.67 25.81
N ALA A 854 17.33 -13.69 25.37
CA ALA A 854 16.24 -13.10 26.15
C ALA A 854 15.98 -13.87 27.46
N ASP A 855 16.10 -15.21 27.45
CA ASP A 855 16.06 -16.03 28.67
C ASP A 855 17.18 -15.65 29.65
N TYR A 856 18.41 -15.46 29.16
CA TYR A 856 19.54 -14.99 29.97
C TYR A 856 19.23 -13.67 30.69
N TYR A 857 18.77 -12.66 29.94
CA TYR A 857 18.43 -11.35 30.53
C TYR A 857 17.20 -11.42 31.45
N ALA A 858 16.17 -12.20 31.10
CA ALA A 858 15.01 -12.38 31.96
C ALA A 858 15.39 -13.06 33.28
N ASN A 859 16.29 -14.04 33.26
CA ASN A 859 16.79 -14.68 34.49
C ASN A 859 17.52 -13.69 35.41
N GLN A 860 18.27 -12.76 34.84
CA GLN A 860 18.95 -11.72 35.63
C GLN A 860 17.98 -10.65 36.14
N TRP A 861 17.13 -10.12 35.26
CA TRP A 861 16.37 -8.89 35.53
C TRP A 861 15.01 -9.13 36.18
N ILE A 862 14.44 -10.32 36.00
CA ILE A 862 13.11 -10.67 36.49
C ILE A 862 13.17 -11.77 37.55
N PHE A 863 14.05 -12.77 37.38
CA PHE A 863 14.15 -13.90 38.31
C PHE A 863 15.32 -13.79 39.30
N ASP A 864 16.03 -12.66 39.32
CA ASP A 864 17.13 -12.31 40.23
C ASP A 864 18.22 -13.39 40.34
N LYS A 865 18.55 -14.04 39.21
CA LYS A 865 19.67 -14.98 39.14
C LYS A 865 20.98 -14.23 38.88
N ASP A 866 22.08 -14.74 39.44
CA ASP A 866 23.41 -14.24 39.12
C ASP A 866 23.79 -14.54 37.67
N GLU A 867 24.75 -13.76 37.16
CA GLU A 867 25.16 -13.79 35.76
C GLU A 867 25.63 -15.17 35.29
N ASN A 868 26.43 -15.87 36.10
CA ASN A 868 26.98 -17.16 35.74
C ASN A 868 25.89 -18.23 35.68
N THR A 869 24.98 -18.24 36.66
CA THR A 869 23.83 -19.17 36.68
C THR A 869 22.90 -18.90 35.49
N ALA A 870 22.58 -17.63 35.22
CA ALA A 870 21.74 -17.27 34.08
C ALA A 870 22.37 -17.71 32.75
N ALA A 871 23.66 -17.47 32.54
CA ALA A 871 24.37 -17.87 31.33
C ALA A 871 24.40 -19.40 31.15
N LYS A 872 24.71 -20.14 32.21
CA LYS A 872 24.76 -21.60 32.19
C LYS A 872 23.41 -22.22 31.86
N GLU A 873 22.34 -21.73 32.49
CA GLU A 873 21.00 -22.27 32.23
C GLU A 873 20.47 -21.89 30.83
N ALA A 874 20.75 -20.68 30.35
CA ALA A 874 20.39 -20.27 28.99
C ALA A 874 21.12 -21.10 27.92
N ALA A 875 22.40 -21.42 28.15
CA ALA A 875 23.17 -22.31 27.28
C ALA A 875 22.61 -23.75 27.27
N ALA A 876 22.29 -24.29 28.46
CA ALA A 876 21.66 -25.61 28.57
C ALA A 876 20.28 -25.67 27.90
N LEU A 877 19.51 -24.57 27.97
CA LEU A 877 18.25 -24.42 27.24
C LEU A 877 18.49 -24.44 25.73
N ALA A 878 19.47 -23.69 25.23
CA ALA A 878 19.80 -23.64 23.80
C ALA A 878 20.18 -25.04 23.27
N GLU A 879 21.05 -25.76 23.97
CA GLU A 879 21.45 -27.14 23.64
C GLU A 879 20.25 -28.09 23.60
N THR A 880 19.39 -28.02 24.63
CA THR A 880 18.19 -28.86 24.69
C THR A 880 17.25 -28.58 23.51
N ILE A 881 16.98 -27.31 23.20
CA ILE A 881 16.05 -26.95 22.12
C ILE A 881 16.64 -27.29 20.75
N LEU A 882 17.94 -27.04 20.52
CA LEU A 882 18.60 -27.43 19.27
C LEU A 882 18.60 -28.94 19.05
N SER A 883 18.67 -29.74 20.13
CA SER A 883 18.54 -31.20 20.04
C SER A 883 17.15 -31.68 19.60
N TYR A 884 16.11 -30.85 19.77
CA TYR A 884 14.75 -31.14 19.31
C TYR A 884 14.49 -30.67 17.88
N LEU A 885 15.34 -29.82 17.34
CA LEU A 885 15.21 -29.29 15.98
C LEU A 885 16.00 -30.16 15.00
N GLU A 886 15.37 -30.53 13.89
CA GLU A 886 15.97 -31.42 12.87
C GLU A 886 17.33 -30.91 12.38
N SER A 887 18.22 -31.86 12.10
CA SER A 887 19.48 -31.55 11.42
C SER A 887 19.22 -31.16 9.96
N ALA A 888 20.06 -30.29 9.41
CA ALA A 888 20.08 -29.92 8.00
C ALA A 888 20.22 -31.14 7.07
N LEU A 889 20.77 -32.25 7.58
CA LEU A 889 20.92 -33.54 6.88
C LEU A 889 19.59 -34.30 6.74
N GLU A 890 18.71 -34.26 7.74
CA GLU A 890 17.36 -34.83 7.69
C GLU A 890 16.38 -33.94 6.91
N SER A 891 16.63 -32.63 6.90
CA SER A 891 15.90 -31.65 6.10
C SER A 891 16.30 -31.64 4.61
N ASP A 892 17.29 -32.45 4.17
CA ASP A 892 17.68 -32.51 2.76
C ASP A 892 16.64 -33.29 1.94
N GLU A 893 15.76 -32.55 1.29
CA GLU A 893 14.78 -33.03 0.31
C GLU A 893 15.41 -33.96 -0.75
N SER A 894 16.71 -33.79 -1.05
CA SER A 894 17.47 -34.66 -1.95
C SER A 894 17.63 -36.09 -1.43
N ASN A 895 17.99 -36.28 -0.15
CA ASN A 895 18.17 -37.60 0.45
C ASN A 895 16.83 -38.32 0.62
N ARG A 896 15.80 -37.59 1.07
CA ARG A 896 14.44 -38.13 1.23
C ARG A 896 13.86 -38.59 -0.12
N ALA A 897 14.10 -37.84 -1.18
CA ALA A 897 13.73 -38.26 -2.53
C ALA A 897 14.48 -39.53 -2.96
N TYR A 898 15.73 -39.72 -2.50
CA TYR A 898 16.56 -40.87 -2.87
C TYR A 898 16.05 -42.12 -2.16
N GLU A 899 15.82 -42.05 -0.85
CA GLU A 899 15.21 -43.14 -0.10
C GLU A 899 13.83 -43.52 -0.64
N TYR A 900 13.02 -42.51 -0.98
CA TYR A 900 11.70 -42.72 -1.58
C TYR A 900 11.79 -43.45 -2.92
N ILE A 901 12.64 -43.01 -3.86
CA ILE A 901 12.71 -43.64 -5.18
C ILE A 901 13.28 -45.06 -5.12
N ILE A 902 14.18 -45.34 -4.17
CA ILE A 902 14.72 -46.67 -3.92
C ILE A 902 13.63 -47.58 -3.35
N SER A 903 12.88 -47.12 -2.35
CA SER A 903 11.72 -47.84 -1.81
C SER A 903 10.67 -48.10 -2.90
N TRP A 904 10.36 -47.08 -3.69
CA TRP A 904 9.44 -47.17 -4.83
C TRP A 904 9.91 -48.19 -5.87
N TYR A 905 11.20 -48.24 -6.17
CA TYR A 905 11.79 -49.26 -7.05
C TYR A 905 11.60 -50.67 -6.48
N TYR A 906 11.84 -50.91 -5.20
CA TYR A 906 11.67 -52.23 -4.59
C TYR A 906 10.21 -52.70 -4.60
N VAL A 907 9.26 -51.79 -4.37
CA VAL A 907 7.82 -52.09 -4.48
C VAL A 907 7.43 -52.42 -5.92
N HIS A 908 8.01 -51.73 -6.91
CA HIS A 908 7.70 -51.90 -8.33
C HIS A 908 8.71 -52.78 -9.08
N LYS A 909 9.48 -53.62 -8.37
CA LYS A 909 10.61 -54.36 -8.94
C LYS A 909 10.23 -55.24 -10.14
N SER A 910 9.01 -55.76 -10.17
CA SER A 910 8.47 -56.54 -11.29
C SER A 910 8.36 -55.75 -12.60
N TYR A 911 8.23 -54.41 -12.55
CA TYR A 911 8.14 -53.52 -13.71
C TYR A 911 9.49 -53.09 -14.28
N PHE A 912 10.59 -53.61 -13.73
CA PHE A 912 11.97 -53.40 -14.20
C PHE A 912 12.58 -54.66 -14.83
N GLY A 913 11.79 -55.73 -15.00
CA GLY A 913 12.17 -56.99 -15.62
C GLY A 913 11.59 -57.17 -17.03
N GLY A 914 12.20 -58.05 -17.83
CA GLY A 914 11.96 -58.18 -19.27
C GLY A 914 10.59 -58.71 -19.72
N ASP A 915 9.80 -59.28 -18.80
CA ASP A 915 8.49 -59.88 -19.11
C ASP A 915 7.30 -59.02 -18.62
N ALA A 916 7.54 -57.78 -18.20
CA ALA A 916 6.49 -56.92 -17.65
C ALA A 916 5.61 -56.29 -18.75
N ARG A 917 4.28 -56.31 -18.57
CA ARG A 917 3.31 -55.66 -19.48
C ARG A 917 3.49 -54.13 -19.55
N GLU A 918 3.98 -53.53 -18.48
CA GLU A 918 4.30 -52.11 -18.37
C GLU A 918 5.71 -52.01 -17.80
N GLN A 919 6.53 -51.11 -18.33
CA GLN A 919 7.93 -50.99 -17.93
C GLN A 919 8.28 -49.60 -17.41
N TYR A 920 8.92 -49.56 -16.26
CA TYR A 920 9.39 -48.33 -15.64
C TYR A 920 10.90 -48.09 -15.83
N GLY A 921 11.62 -49.10 -16.31
CA GLY A 921 13.05 -49.00 -16.58
C GLY A 921 13.75 -50.35 -16.59
N HIS A 922 15.06 -50.34 -16.40
CA HIS A 922 15.86 -51.55 -16.19
C HIS A 922 17.00 -51.31 -15.21
N THR A 923 17.64 -52.38 -14.74
CA THR A 923 18.85 -52.32 -13.91
C THR A 923 20.04 -52.86 -14.67
N ASP A 924 21.19 -52.21 -14.56
CA ASP A 924 22.47 -52.70 -15.10
C ASP A 924 23.60 -52.42 -14.10
N GLY A 925 24.15 -53.49 -13.52
CA GLY A 925 25.10 -53.43 -12.41
C GLY A 925 24.56 -52.65 -11.21
N ASN A 926 25.33 -51.68 -10.70
CA ASN A 926 24.94 -50.80 -9.59
C ASN A 926 24.14 -49.57 -10.06
N LYS A 927 23.44 -49.65 -11.20
CA LYS A 927 22.69 -48.52 -11.74
C LYS A 927 21.26 -48.90 -12.05
N LEU A 928 20.35 -48.04 -11.61
CA LEU A 928 18.94 -48.10 -11.89
C LEU A 928 18.62 -47.07 -12.99
N TYR A 929 18.16 -47.55 -14.13
CA TYR A 929 17.77 -46.73 -15.27
C TYR A 929 16.26 -46.61 -15.31
N VAL A 930 15.73 -45.47 -14.87
CA VAL A 930 14.28 -45.21 -14.83
C VAL A 930 13.87 -44.37 -16.05
N TYR A 931 12.78 -44.73 -16.72
CA TYR A 931 12.23 -43.89 -17.79
C TYR A 931 11.82 -42.53 -17.22
N PRO A 932 12.09 -41.41 -17.93
CA PRO A 932 11.78 -40.08 -17.42
C PRO A 932 10.33 -39.87 -17.00
N THR A 933 9.37 -40.43 -17.73
CA THR A 933 7.93 -40.36 -17.39
C THR A 933 7.59 -41.13 -16.13
N ALA A 934 8.18 -42.31 -15.94
CA ALA A 934 8.02 -43.10 -14.72
C ALA A 934 8.69 -42.42 -13.51
N PHE A 935 9.87 -41.84 -13.72
CA PHE A 935 10.57 -41.04 -12.72
C PHE A 935 9.76 -39.80 -12.31
N ASP A 936 9.27 -39.02 -13.27
CA ASP A 936 8.45 -37.83 -13.01
C ASP A 936 7.15 -38.19 -12.26
N LYS A 937 6.54 -39.34 -12.58
CA LYS A 937 5.37 -39.88 -11.86
C LYS A 937 5.72 -40.26 -10.42
N ALA A 938 6.79 -41.04 -10.22
CA ALA A 938 7.24 -41.45 -8.89
C ALA A 938 7.60 -40.23 -8.01
N MET A 939 8.35 -39.27 -8.54
CA MET A 939 8.67 -38.03 -7.81
C MET A 939 7.42 -37.26 -7.41
N LYS A 940 6.43 -37.15 -8.32
CA LYS A 940 5.16 -36.48 -8.04
C LYS A 940 4.33 -37.20 -6.98
N GLU A 941 4.27 -38.53 -7.02
CA GLU A 941 3.61 -39.36 -6.00
C GLU A 941 4.28 -39.23 -4.63
N GLY A 942 5.60 -39.08 -4.61
CA GLY A 942 6.39 -38.81 -3.39
C GLY A 942 6.35 -37.36 -2.90
N GLY A 943 5.69 -36.45 -3.62
CA GLY A 943 5.63 -35.02 -3.26
C GLY A 943 6.91 -34.22 -3.56
N PHE A 944 7.81 -34.74 -4.41
CA PHE A 944 9.09 -34.13 -4.74
C PHE A 944 9.07 -33.42 -6.11
N SER A 945 9.85 -32.34 -6.25
CA SER A 945 10.07 -31.67 -7.53
C SER A 945 11.12 -32.38 -8.37
N SER A 946 10.70 -33.10 -9.43
CA SER A 946 11.61 -33.89 -10.27
C SER A 946 12.73 -33.06 -10.90
N THR A 947 12.47 -31.79 -11.25
CA THR A 947 13.48 -30.92 -11.85
C THR A 947 14.55 -30.47 -10.86
N ARG A 948 14.15 -30.20 -9.61
CA ARG A 948 15.08 -29.82 -8.53
C ARG A 948 15.94 -31.02 -8.13
N ILE A 949 15.31 -32.16 -7.85
CA ILE A 949 15.99 -33.40 -7.45
C ILE A 949 17.01 -33.86 -8.50
N LEU A 950 16.69 -33.77 -9.79
CA LEU A 950 17.65 -34.10 -10.85
C LEU A 950 18.88 -33.19 -10.86
N ARG A 951 18.75 -31.92 -10.45
CA ARG A 951 19.90 -31.00 -10.34
C ARG A 951 20.71 -31.33 -9.09
N ASP A 952 20.04 -31.48 -7.95
CA ASP A 952 20.69 -31.75 -6.65
C ASP A 952 21.47 -33.08 -6.72
N TRP A 953 20.86 -34.15 -7.23
CA TRP A 953 21.56 -35.43 -7.45
C TRP A 953 22.66 -35.39 -8.49
N ALA A 954 22.59 -34.49 -9.48
CA ALA A 954 23.66 -34.32 -10.46
C ALA A 954 24.86 -33.55 -9.92
N GLU A 955 24.66 -32.75 -8.87
CA GLU A 955 25.72 -32.05 -8.13
C GLU A 955 26.32 -32.98 -7.07
N GLN A 956 25.49 -33.73 -6.36
CA GLN A 956 25.89 -34.76 -5.39
C GLN A 956 26.47 -36.03 -6.06
N GLY A 957 26.36 -36.16 -7.38
CA GLY A 957 26.91 -37.29 -8.14
C GLY A 957 26.13 -38.59 -8.00
N ILE A 958 24.90 -38.54 -7.51
CA ILE A 958 23.96 -39.66 -7.32
C ILE A 958 23.40 -40.16 -8.66
N ILE A 959 23.23 -39.27 -9.65
CA ILE A 959 22.87 -39.66 -11.02
C ILE A 959 24.01 -39.44 -12.02
N ASP A 960 24.01 -40.22 -13.10
CA ASP A 960 24.86 -39.92 -14.25
C ASP A 960 24.32 -38.70 -15.03
N THR A 961 25.24 -37.92 -15.62
CA THR A 961 24.88 -36.79 -16.47
C THR A 961 25.61 -36.85 -17.81
N GLU A 962 24.98 -36.30 -18.85
CA GLU A 962 25.54 -36.25 -20.20
C GLU A 962 25.82 -34.79 -20.57
N THR A 963 27.00 -34.48 -21.10
CA THR A 963 27.34 -33.12 -21.56
C THR A 963 27.31 -33.07 -23.08
N ARG A 964 26.45 -32.23 -23.65
CA ARG A 964 26.34 -32.05 -25.10
C ARG A 964 26.22 -30.58 -25.46
N ALA A 965 27.06 -30.11 -26.38
CA ALA A 965 27.11 -28.70 -26.81
C ALA A 965 27.19 -27.70 -25.63
N ASN A 966 28.11 -27.94 -24.68
CA ASN A 966 28.30 -27.14 -23.45
C ASN A 966 27.06 -27.02 -22.53
N LYS A 967 26.08 -27.93 -22.64
CA LYS A 967 24.94 -28.02 -21.71
C LYS A 967 24.93 -29.38 -21.01
N LYS A 968 24.97 -29.35 -19.67
CA LYS A 968 24.79 -30.54 -18.81
C LYS A 968 23.33 -30.99 -18.87
N ARG A 969 23.10 -32.26 -19.15
CA ARG A 969 21.79 -32.92 -19.18
C ARG A 969 21.72 -33.95 -18.06
N PHE A 970 20.59 -33.97 -17.36
CA PHE A 970 20.33 -34.86 -16.21
C PHE A 970 19.68 -36.19 -16.61
N LYS A 971 19.59 -36.47 -17.91
CA LYS A 971 19.06 -37.70 -18.50
C LYS A 971 20.09 -38.20 -19.50
N VAL A 972 20.41 -39.48 -19.46
CA VAL A 972 21.44 -40.11 -20.29
C VAL A 972 20.80 -40.99 -21.38
N ARG A 973 21.40 -41.02 -22.57
CA ARG A 973 20.99 -41.97 -23.61
C ARG A 973 21.65 -43.34 -23.38
N LYS A 974 20.83 -44.39 -23.38
CA LYS A 974 21.31 -45.77 -23.32
C LYS A 974 20.53 -46.64 -24.30
N TRP A 975 21.17 -47.70 -24.77
CA TRP A 975 20.52 -48.72 -25.59
C TRP A 975 19.49 -49.46 -24.75
N ASP A 976 18.27 -49.48 -25.24
CA ASP A 976 17.17 -50.24 -24.66
C ASP A 976 17.10 -51.61 -25.35
N PRO A 977 17.38 -52.71 -24.63
CA PRO A 977 17.40 -54.06 -25.21
C PRO A 977 16.03 -54.52 -25.71
N GLU A 978 14.92 -53.96 -25.22
CA GLU A 978 13.57 -54.37 -25.61
C GLU A 978 13.04 -53.61 -26.80
N THR A 979 13.20 -52.29 -26.80
CA THR A 979 12.79 -51.49 -27.96
C THR A 979 13.84 -51.47 -29.07
N GLN A 980 14.99 -52.12 -28.86
CA GLN A 980 16.15 -52.15 -29.77
C GLN A 980 16.50 -50.75 -30.30
N SER A 981 16.46 -49.74 -29.42
CA SER A 981 16.66 -48.35 -29.80
C SER A 981 17.29 -47.54 -28.67
N GLN A 982 17.81 -46.35 -29.00
CA GLN A 982 18.40 -45.45 -27.99
C GLN A 982 17.29 -44.67 -27.27
N LYS A 983 17.16 -44.87 -25.95
CA LYS A 983 16.18 -44.19 -25.09
C LYS A 983 16.88 -43.34 -24.03
N TYR A 984 16.15 -42.37 -23.49
CA TYR A 984 16.61 -41.54 -22.37
C TYR A 984 16.20 -42.17 -21.06
N TYR A 985 17.11 -42.16 -20.09
CA TYR A 985 16.89 -42.64 -18.73
C TYR A 985 17.40 -41.62 -17.71
N VAL A 986 16.77 -41.62 -16.54
CA VAL A 986 17.40 -41.12 -15.31
C VAL A 986 18.21 -42.28 -14.76
N ALA A 987 19.53 -42.14 -14.73
CA ALA A 987 20.45 -43.20 -14.33
C ALA A 987 20.91 -42.97 -12.90
N LEU A 988 20.22 -43.57 -11.93
CA LEU A 988 20.55 -43.51 -10.51
C LEU A 988 21.64 -44.52 -10.19
N LYS A 989 22.63 -44.12 -9.40
CA LYS A 989 23.61 -45.04 -8.81
C LYS A 989 23.01 -45.63 -7.55
N LEU A 990 22.89 -46.95 -7.51
CA LEU A 990 22.55 -47.68 -6.30
C LEU A 990 23.78 -47.67 -5.41
N GLN A 991 23.68 -47.03 -4.25
CA GLN A 991 24.67 -47.21 -3.19
C GLN A 991 24.64 -48.68 -2.77
N VAL A 992 25.77 -49.38 -2.94
CA VAL A 992 25.94 -50.73 -2.41
C VAL A 992 26.00 -50.59 -0.90
N THR A 993 24.99 -51.10 -0.20
CA THR A 993 25.08 -51.35 1.25
C THR A 993 26.17 -52.34 1.56
#